data_AF-A0A094G2S2-F1
#
_entry.id   AF-A0A094G2S2-F1
#
_cell.length_a   1.000
_cell.length_b   1.000
_cell.length_c   1.000
_cell.angle_alpha   90.00
_cell.angle_beta   90.00
_cell.angle_gamma   90.00
#
_symmetry.space_group_name_H-M   'P 1'
#
loop_
_entity.id
_entity.type
_entity.pdbx_description
1 polymer ?
#
loop_
_entity_poly.entity_id
_entity_poly.type
_entity_poly.pdbx_seq_one_letter_code
_entity_poly.pdbx_strand_id
1 'polypeptide(L)'
;MKFFPVSQTLGAVAAATIAVASNSGGNPLATLDQRDLDALSIKINEDHDFAILKAGAKATFQTAHGLPISQEANSRLDAAIDELAFSSIQKAVNNDPYYPKIYWVDAGPRNWFGLEVPGGRYSYDNPDCIYRTIPISSKLRYVLRGYRHPEGPTDVTFSLISDPNSQNTVASLAGDDLVIDKDGSYTITIDSSSGEGQANHIKSTLLAKQLFVRNNLGKWPVQRPDNLTIELLDDATGHKPIDETAIFHGAQWNLQESIIDYGVGALGLKTMINPVNKLSKPSQSSTLGTLTTQASSFGHFNLKDGEAIVATLSVGEADYFVFPATDPWLVTVDPGAYQLSLNSEQSVANANGTYTFVVSLTDPGVSNWIDTAGLHEGTIMVRWQGLPTNSSDTDNGVAIVTQVVRLSQLADVLPAGTQYVTPEQRKEQLAQRAAGYAQRFQENEMACQDIGEANPDIAGIGILLAFAIQGAIAVVLSIYSLFVGRTWQDEVIIESHGMLNRLDTTARRVVQIMIQIIKGSASQRTEKGLRKQKLVNEILVAGSDMQSWSGIALLIAAFVQIRTISLYQLHIIYDTASFVAISNCAAIAITYGPFGIKHLVMIIWSLLYLGFTIVFGIRLRSWNDDIPGQCYITSGIAAPGNEHPYVDHIYISITCLYVISSLYAALGLNSSKILDFNSKTYRDRILSATDAIDRQLRQHLSPEYLELLNKAIPLLRLDPTFSEDPDAKQTVALLIALIQYPVHTYSVFMMRAMNESHLVQGSTEQDWGFGQVVAITLLGSNIVMLFEGISRYRREMAIATN
;
A
#
# COMPACT_ATOMS: atom_id res chain seq x y z
N MET A 1 0.75 15.55 -48.64
CA MET A 1 1.05 14.50 -47.65
C MET A 1 0.46 14.93 -46.32
N LYS A 2 -0.54 14.21 -45.82
CA LYS A 2 -1.18 14.47 -44.52
C LYS A 2 -0.17 14.17 -43.39
N PHE A 3 0.07 15.14 -42.53
CA PHE A 3 0.87 14.96 -41.31
C PHE A 3 0.05 14.16 -40.28
N PHE A 4 0.56 13.01 -39.87
CA PHE A 4 0.06 12.28 -38.70
C PHE A 4 0.57 12.98 -37.41
N PRO A 5 -0.29 13.30 -36.44
CA PRO A 5 0.14 13.83 -35.16
C PRO A 5 0.61 12.67 -34.27
N VAL A 6 1.92 12.65 -33.97
CA VAL A 6 2.51 11.81 -32.92
C VAL A 6 2.51 12.65 -31.64
N SER A 7 1.37 12.68 -30.96
CA SER A 7 1.26 13.16 -29.60
C SER A 7 0.09 12.44 -28.94
N GLN A 8 0.38 11.42 -28.12
CA GLN A 8 -0.41 10.94 -26.95
C GLN A 8 -0.15 9.47 -26.58
N THR A 9 0.57 8.66 -27.37
CA THR A 9 0.66 7.20 -27.11
C THR A 9 1.96 6.68 -26.49
N LEU A 10 2.91 7.54 -26.09
CA LEU A 10 4.13 7.12 -25.38
C LEU A 10 4.11 7.40 -23.87
N GLY A 11 3.06 8.04 -23.35
CA GLY A 11 2.93 8.40 -21.93
C GLY A 11 2.13 7.42 -21.07
N ALA A 12 1.62 6.32 -21.61
CA ALA A 12 0.54 5.54 -20.97
C ALA A 12 0.85 4.05 -20.70
N VAL A 13 2.11 3.59 -20.80
CA VAL A 13 2.45 2.16 -20.57
C VAL A 13 3.35 1.94 -19.33
N ALA A 14 3.63 2.98 -18.54
CA ALA A 14 4.54 2.87 -17.39
C ALA A 14 3.86 2.82 -16.01
N ALA A 15 2.53 2.81 -15.91
CA ALA A 15 1.84 2.91 -14.61
C ALA A 15 0.64 1.95 -14.49
N ALA A 16 0.86 0.66 -14.73
CA ALA A 16 -0.05 -0.38 -14.27
C ALA A 16 0.72 -1.31 -13.33
N THR A 17 1.13 -0.78 -12.18
CA THR A 17 1.56 -1.58 -11.03
C THR A 17 0.35 -2.33 -10.50
N ILE A 18 0.33 -3.65 -10.71
CA ILE A 18 -0.62 -4.54 -10.03
C ILE A 18 -0.18 -4.57 -8.57
N ALA A 19 -0.72 -3.67 -7.75
CA ALA A 19 -0.62 -3.76 -6.31
C ALA A 19 -1.54 -4.90 -5.85
N VAL A 20 -0.96 -6.06 -5.53
CA VAL A 20 -1.68 -7.14 -4.85
C VAL A 20 -1.73 -6.77 -3.37
N ALA A 21 -2.92 -6.84 -2.75
CA ALA A 21 -3.01 -6.84 -1.30
C ALA A 21 -2.27 -8.08 -0.80
N SER A 22 -1.06 -7.89 -0.31
CA SER A 22 -0.19 -8.96 0.17
C SER A 22 -0.21 -8.99 1.70
N ASN A 23 0.21 -10.11 2.28
CA ASN A 23 0.47 -10.21 3.71
C ASN A 23 1.55 -9.19 4.09
N SER A 24 1.13 -8.00 4.56
CA SER A 24 2.04 -6.89 4.87
C SER A 24 2.83 -7.10 6.17
N GLY A 25 2.71 -8.28 6.82
CA GLY A 25 3.42 -8.62 8.07
C GLY A 25 2.99 -7.85 9.32
N GLY A 26 2.38 -6.68 9.15
CA GLY A 26 1.94 -5.77 10.21
C GLY A 26 0.44 -5.82 10.56
N ASN A 27 0.06 -5.13 11.63
CA ASN A 27 -1.31 -4.75 11.99
C ASN A 27 -2.04 -4.10 10.79
N PRO A 28 -3.12 -4.72 10.29
CA PRO A 28 -3.92 -4.23 9.15
C PRO A 28 -4.63 -2.89 9.41
N LEU A 29 -4.71 -2.45 10.66
CA LEU A 29 -5.36 -1.19 11.04
C LEU A 29 -4.35 -0.03 11.10
N ALA A 30 -3.07 -0.33 11.33
CA ALA A 30 -2.03 0.67 11.50
C ALA A 30 -1.48 1.16 10.14
N THR A 31 -2.29 1.95 9.44
CA THR A 31 -1.96 2.52 8.11
C THR A 31 -1.71 4.03 8.16
N LEU A 32 -0.99 4.58 7.18
CA LEU A 32 -0.80 6.02 7.06
C LEU A 32 -2.13 6.77 6.85
N ASP A 33 -3.04 6.20 6.06
CA ASP A 33 -4.39 6.77 5.88
C ASP A 33 -5.15 6.87 7.20
N GLN A 34 -5.04 5.85 8.05
CA GLN A 34 -5.63 5.85 9.37
C GLN A 34 -5.04 6.95 10.27
N ARG A 35 -3.70 7.07 10.32
CA ARG A 35 -3.02 8.14 11.07
C ARG A 35 -3.46 9.52 10.60
N ASP A 36 -3.48 9.76 9.29
CA ASP A 36 -3.79 11.05 8.71
C ASP A 36 -5.25 11.45 8.94
N LEU A 37 -6.18 10.48 8.85
CA LEU A 37 -7.60 10.71 9.14
C LEU A 37 -7.87 10.91 10.63
N ASP A 38 -7.14 10.22 11.52
CA ASP A 38 -7.20 10.44 12.96
C ASP A 38 -6.71 11.85 13.31
N ALA A 39 -5.56 12.27 12.77
CA ALA A 39 -5.02 13.61 12.97
C ALA A 39 -5.97 14.70 12.46
N LEU A 40 -6.57 14.51 11.27
CA LEU A 40 -7.56 15.43 10.74
C LEU A 40 -8.83 15.48 11.61
N SER A 41 -9.29 14.34 12.12
CA SER A 41 -10.46 14.28 13.00
C SER A 41 -10.22 15.01 14.32
N ILE A 42 -9.03 14.84 14.92
CA ILE A 42 -8.59 15.56 16.13
C ILE A 42 -8.57 17.06 15.85
N LYS A 43 -7.92 17.49 14.76
CA LYS A 43 -7.87 18.89 14.37
C LYS A 43 -9.27 19.51 14.24
N ILE A 44 -10.18 18.86 13.51
CA ILE A 44 -11.55 19.37 13.34
C ILE A 44 -12.28 19.48 14.68
N ASN A 45 -12.07 18.53 15.60
CA ASN A 45 -12.65 18.53 16.93
C ASN A 45 -12.08 19.64 17.83
N GLU A 46 -10.81 20.00 17.68
CA GLU A 46 -10.14 21.06 18.43
C GLU A 46 -10.45 22.47 17.89
N ASP A 47 -10.49 22.61 16.56
CA ASP A 47 -10.67 23.91 15.90
C ASP A 47 -12.13 24.40 15.92
N HIS A 48 -13.10 23.52 16.18
CA HIS A 48 -14.53 23.84 16.06
C HIS A 48 -15.33 23.50 17.32
N ASP A 49 -16.28 24.37 17.65
CA ASP A 49 -17.16 24.18 18.80
C ASP A 49 -18.47 23.46 18.41
N PHE A 50 -18.72 22.31 19.06
CA PHE A 50 -19.95 21.54 18.94
C PHE A 50 -20.87 21.69 20.16
N ALA A 51 -20.60 22.61 21.09
CA ALA A 51 -21.28 22.73 22.39
C ALA A 51 -22.81 22.77 22.30
N ILE A 52 -23.37 23.52 21.34
CA ILE A 52 -24.83 23.62 21.17
C ILE A 52 -25.43 22.27 20.77
N LEU A 53 -24.80 21.57 19.82
CA LEU A 53 -25.26 20.26 19.37
C LEU A 53 -25.07 19.21 20.46
N LYS A 54 -23.94 19.23 21.17
CA LYS A 54 -23.70 18.37 22.34
C LYS A 54 -24.74 18.61 23.45
N ALA A 55 -25.11 19.86 23.73
CA ALA A 55 -26.17 20.16 24.70
C ALA A 55 -27.54 19.62 24.24
N GLY A 56 -27.87 19.76 22.96
CA GLY A 56 -29.07 19.15 22.37
C GLY A 56 -29.05 17.61 22.42
N ALA A 57 -27.89 17.01 22.20
CA ALA A 57 -27.67 15.57 22.32
C ALA A 57 -27.91 15.09 23.76
N LYS A 58 -27.29 15.75 24.75
CA LYS A 58 -27.49 15.46 26.18
C LYS A 58 -28.98 15.50 26.55
N ALA A 59 -29.68 16.58 26.19
CA ALA A 59 -31.11 16.73 26.50
C ALA A 59 -31.96 15.61 25.84
N THR A 60 -31.64 15.25 24.61
CA THR A 60 -32.36 14.20 23.87
C THR A 60 -32.12 12.82 24.51
N PHE A 61 -30.87 12.47 24.81
CA PHE A 61 -30.52 11.21 25.45
C PHE A 61 -31.11 11.10 26.86
N GLN A 62 -31.06 12.16 27.66
CA GLN A 62 -31.71 12.19 28.99
C GLN A 62 -33.23 11.99 28.89
N THR A 63 -33.87 12.61 27.90
CA THR A 63 -35.30 12.44 27.67
C THR A 63 -35.64 11.02 27.24
N ALA A 64 -34.82 10.42 26.35
CA ALA A 64 -35.00 9.07 25.86
C ALA A 64 -34.73 7.99 26.93
N HIS A 65 -33.74 8.21 27.79
CA HIS A 65 -33.48 7.38 28.97
C HIS A 65 -34.66 7.42 29.96
N GLY A 66 -35.31 8.56 30.07
CA GLY A 66 -36.38 8.80 31.03
C GLY A 66 -35.85 9.37 32.35
N LEU A 67 -36.64 10.27 32.95
CA LEU A 67 -36.29 11.02 34.16
C LEU A 67 -36.91 10.38 35.43
N PRO A 68 -36.25 10.47 36.61
CA PRO A 68 -34.97 11.14 36.86
C PRO A 68 -33.75 10.33 36.40
N ILE A 69 -32.65 11.01 36.07
CA ILE A 69 -31.36 10.37 35.76
C ILE A 69 -30.62 10.10 37.07
N SER A 70 -30.13 8.87 37.27
CA SER A 70 -29.32 8.56 38.44
C SER A 70 -27.96 9.25 38.40
N GLN A 71 -27.27 9.31 39.54
CA GLN A 71 -25.91 9.82 39.59
C GLN A 71 -24.94 8.99 38.74
N GLU A 72 -25.13 7.67 38.70
CA GLU A 72 -24.30 6.74 37.93
C GLU A 72 -24.44 6.99 36.43
N ALA A 73 -25.68 6.98 35.91
CA ALA A 73 -25.94 7.31 34.51
C ALA A 73 -25.44 8.72 34.18
N ASN A 74 -25.74 9.73 35.01
CA ASN A 74 -25.33 11.10 34.72
C ASN A 74 -23.80 11.26 34.65
N SER A 75 -23.02 10.49 35.43
CA SER A 75 -21.56 10.55 35.42
C SER A 75 -20.93 10.07 34.10
N ARG A 76 -21.69 9.32 33.29
CA ARG A 76 -21.24 8.72 32.02
C ARG A 76 -21.71 9.48 30.78
N LEU A 77 -22.71 10.34 30.93
CA LEU A 77 -23.39 10.99 29.81
C LEU A 77 -22.43 11.85 28.98
N ASP A 78 -21.58 12.63 29.63
CA ASP A 78 -20.69 13.57 28.95
C ASP A 78 -19.71 12.83 28.02
N ALA A 79 -19.10 11.75 28.52
CA ALA A 79 -18.19 10.93 27.74
C ALA A 79 -18.90 10.30 26.51
N ALA A 80 -20.10 9.77 26.68
CA ALA A 80 -20.85 9.18 25.56
C ALA A 80 -21.24 10.23 24.49
N ILE A 81 -21.59 11.45 24.91
CA ILE A 81 -21.91 12.53 23.97
C ILE A 81 -20.67 13.08 23.29
N ASP A 82 -19.52 13.10 23.97
CA ASP A 82 -18.25 13.46 23.35
C ASP A 82 -17.83 12.44 22.29
N GLU A 83 -17.97 11.13 22.57
CA GLU A 83 -17.73 10.08 21.58
C GLU A 83 -18.72 10.15 20.41
N LEU A 84 -19.99 10.47 20.67
CA LEU A 84 -20.98 10.68 19.62
C LEU A 84 -20.60 11.83 18.67
N ALA A 85 -20.16 12.96 19.23
CA ALA A 85 -19.70 14.10 18.45
C ALA A 85 -18.44 13.76 17.65
N PHE A 86 -17.46 13.10 18.27
CA PHE A 86 -16.24 12.70 17.58
C PHE A 86 -16.52 11.69 16.46
N SER A 87 -17.42 10.73 16.66
CA SER A 87 -17.86 9.80 15.61
C SER A 87 -18.47 10.53 14.41
N SER A 88 -19.19 11.64 14.64
CA SER A 88 -19.80 12.45 13.59
C SER A 88 -18.75 13.16 12.73
N ILE A 89 -17.63 13.55 13.34
CA ILE A 89 -16.44 14.09 12.67
C ILE A 89 -15.75 12.98 11.88
N GLN A 90 -15.52 11.81 12.48
CA GLN A 90 -14.87 10.68 11.80
C GLN A 90 -15.62 10.25 10.53
N LYS A 91 -16.95 10.26 10.57
CA LYS A 91 -17.80 10.01 9.39
C LYS A 91 -17.65 11.08 8.30
N ALA A 92 -17.39 12.33 8.68
CA ALA A 92 -17.30 13.47 7.75
C ALA A 92 -15.92 13.60 7.08
N VAL A 93 -14.82 13.31 7.79
CA VAL A 93 -13.45 13.45 7.25
C VAL A 93 -13.17 12.48 6.09
N ASN A 94 -13.83 11.31 6.06
CA ASN A 94 -13.67 10.29 5.03
C ASN A 94 -14.96 10.12 4.21
N ASN A 95 -15.43 11.20 3.57
CA ASN A 95 -16.70 11.21 2.84
C ASN A 95 -16.59 11.67 1.38
N ASP A 96 -15.39 11.72 0.82
CA ASP A 96 -15.17 12.07 -0.58
C ASP A 96 -14.97 10.82 -1.46
N PRO A 97 -15.93 10.48 -2.35
CA PRO A 97 -15.84 9.28 -3.17
C PRO A 97 -14.76 9.36 -4.27
N TYR A 98 -14.16 10.52 -4.54
CA TYR A 98 -13.01 10.64 -5.46
C TYR A 98 -11.67 10.38 -4.78
N TYR A 99 -11.64 10.41 -3.44
CA TYR A 99 -10.44 10.13 -2.64
C TYR A 99 -10.76 9.07 -1.57
N PRO A 100 -11.17 7.85 -1.99
CA PRO A 100 -11.59 6.82 -1.06
C PRO A 100 -10.40 6.35 -0.21
N LYS A 101 -10.57 6.45 1.10
CA LYS A 101 -9.66 5.84 2.09
C LYS A 101 -10.41 4.82 2.93
N ILE A 102 -9.67 3.90 3.55
CA ILE A 102 -10.21 2.92 4.49
C ILE A 102 -10.01 3.45 5.89
N TYR A 103 -11.10 3.72 6.62
CA TYR A 103 -11.02 4.32 7.95
C TYR A 103 -11.66 3.46 9.01
N TRP A 104 -10.89 3.07 10.03
CA TRP A 104 -11.39 2.39 11.22
C TRP A 104 -12.08 3.39 12.15
N VAL A 105 -13.35 3.14 12.43
CA VAL A 105 -14.25 4.00 13.21
C VAL A 105 -15.01 3.16 14.25
N ASP A 106 -15.86 3.80 15.06
CA ASP A 106 -16.67 3.14 16.09
C ASP A 106 -15.81 2.32 17.08
N ALA A 107 -14.73 2.96 17.55
CA ALA A 107 -13.74 2.40 18.45
C ALA A 107 -13.56 3.31 19.66
N GLY A 108 -13.20 2.69 20.80
CA GLY A 108 -12.90 3.43 22.02
C GLY A 108 -11.67 4.33 21.89
N PRO A 109 -11.43 5.19 22.90
CA PRO A 109 -10.26 6.05 22.94
C PRO A 109 -8.97 5.21 22.86
N ARG A 110 -7.96 5.72 22.14
CA ARG A 110 -6.71 5.00 21.92
C ARG A 110 -5.54 5.97 21.73
N ASN A 111 -4.36 5.52 22.14
CA ASN A 111 -3.12 6.22 21.93
C ASN A 111 -2.28 5.43 20.94
N TRP A 112 -2.06 5.99 19.76
CA TRP A 112 -1.22 5.40 18.72
C TRP A 112 -0.77 6.45 17.70
N PHE A 113 0.35 6.21 17.03
CA PHE A 113 1.05 7.14 16.15
C PHE A 113 1.43 8.46 16.83
N GLY A 114 1.62 8.44 18.15
CA GLY A 114 1.80 9.67 18.94
C GLY A 114 0.56 10.55 19.03
N LEU A 115 -0.61 10.07 18.61
CA LEU A 115 -1.89 10.76 18.70
C LEU A 115 -2.71 10.21 19.88
N GLU A 116 -3.31 11.11 20.65
CA GLU A 116 -4.36 10.78 21.62
C GLU A 116 -5.70 10.87 20.90
N VAL A 117 -6.18 9.76 20.33
CA VAL A 117 -7.42 9.75 19.56
C VAL A 117 -8.60 9.60 20.51
N PRO A 118 -9.54 10.56 20.56
CA PRO A 118 -10.78 10.41 21.32
C PRO A 118 -11.57 9.18 20.87
N GLY A 119 -12.40 8.66 21.78
CA GLY A 119 -13.34 7.61 21.42
C GLY A 119 -14.36 8.12 20.41
N GLY A 120 -14.80 7.25 19.51
CA GLY A 120 -15.79 7.56 18.49
C GLY A 120 -16.93 6.54 18.47
N ARG A 121 -17.24 5.92 19.61
CA ARG A 121 -18.28 4.89 19.71
C ARG A 121 -19.68 5.48 19.72
N TYR A 122 -20.63 4.73 19.18
CA TYR A 122 -22.04 5.11 19.20
C TYR A 122 -22.96 3.90 19.05
N SER A 123 -24.18 4.01 19.60
CA SER A 123 -25.31 3.11 19.30
C SER A 123 -24.99 1.61 19.37
N TYR A 124 -24.44 1.19 20.51
CA TYR A 124 -23.98 -0.16 20.79
C TYR A 124 -22.82 -0.57 19.89
N ASP A 125 -21.62 -0.11 20.22
CA ASP A 125 -20.41 -0.68 19.64
C ASP A 125 -20.36 -2.20 19.93
N ASN A 126 -19.99 -3.00 18.94
CA ASN A 126 -19.68 -4.42 19.16
C ASN A 126 -18.17 -4.54 19.44
N PRO A 127 -17.75 -4.95 20.66
CA PRO A 127 -16.32 -5.09 21.00
C PRO A 127 -15.53 -6.04 20.10
N ASP A 128 -16.22 -6.99 19.49
CA ASP A 128 -15.63 -7.97 18.59
C ASP A 128 -15.37 -7.37 17.19
N CYS A 129 -16.10 -6.32 16.81
CA CYS A 129 -16.14 -5.84 15.43
C CYS A 129 -15.10 -4.74 15.15
N ILE A 130 -14.35 -4.93 14.07
CA ILE A 130 -13.60 -3.86 13.42
C ILE A 130 -14.47 -3.24 12.33
N TYR A 131 -14.95 -2.01 12.57
CA TYR A 131 -15.78 -1.24 11.65
C TYR A 131 -14.94 -0.34 10.75
N ARG A 132 -15.01 -0.54 9.43
CA ARG A 132 -14.28 0.30 8.46
C ARG A 132 -15.20 0.93 7.43
N THR A 133 -15.06 2.23 7.21
CA THR A 133 -15.83 2.99 6.21
C THR A 133 -14.95 3.39 5.04
N ILE A 134 -15.54 3.38 3.84
CA ILE A 134 -14.93 3.81 2.58
C ILE A 134 -15.99 4.58 1.79
N PRO A 135 -15.77 5.84 1.37
CA PRO A 135 -16.75 6.58 0.57
C PRO A 135 -16.85 6.02 -0.85
N ILE A 136 -18.08 5.86 -1.34
CA ILE A 136 -18.40 5.25 -2.63
C ILE A 136 -19.48 6.08 -3.34
N SER A 137 -19.41 6.12 -4.66
CA SER A 137 -20.45 6.72 -5.52
C SER A 137 -20.80 5.78 -6.67
N SER A 138 -22.08 5.72 -7.05
CA SER A 138 -22.51 4.98 -8.25
C SER A 138 -22.06 5.58 -9.58
N LYS A 139 -21.49 6.80 -9.55
CA LYS A 139 -20.89 7.43 -10.73
C LYS A 139 -19.46 6.97 -11.00
N LEU A 140 -18.86 6.23 -10.06
CA LEU A 140 -17.45 5.86 -10.05
C LEU A 140 -17.32 4.35 -9.90
N ARG A 141 -16.15 3.83 -10.24
CA ARG A 141 -15.82 2.40 -10.24
C ARG A 141 -14.63 2.16 -9.33
N TYR A 142 -14.75 1.17 -8.47
CA TYR A 142 -13.76 0.86 -7.45
C TYR A 142 -13.38 -0.61 -7.45
N VAL A 143 -12.15 -0.87 -7.05
CA VAL A 143 -11.65 -2.21 -6.75
C VAL A 143 -11.14 -2.23 -5.33
N LEU A 144 -11.81 -3.02 -4.47
CA LEU A 144 -11.31 -3.34 -3.14
C LEU A 144 -10.54 -4.65 -3.24
N ARG A 145 -9.26 -4.65 -2.87
CA ARG A 145 -8.47 -5.87 -2.74
C ARG A 145 -8.34 -6.18 -1.27
N GLY A 146 -8.48 -7.45 -0.92
CA GLY A 146 -8.32 -7.90 0.45
C GLY A 146 -7.47 -9.15 0.56
N TYR A 147 -6.98 -9.38 1.78
CA TYR A 147 -6.28 -10.59 2.17
C TYR A 147 -6.79 -11.06 3.54
N ARG A 148 -7.33 -12.28 3.56
CA ARG A 148 -7.84 -12.99 4.72
C ARG A 148 -6.71 -13.81 5.33
N HIS A 149 -6.37 -13.53 6.58
CA HIS A 149 -5.41 -14.35 7.34
C HIS A 149 -5.97 -15.76 7.58
N PRO A 150 -5.12 -16.79 7.73
CA PRO A 150 -5.57 -18.12 8.12
C PRO A 150 -6.41 -18.11 9.40
N GLU A 151 -5.98 -17.33 10.41
CA GLU A 151 -6.76 -16.98 11.59
C GLU A 151 -7.56 -15.69 11.32
N GLY A 152 -8.50 -15.78 10.39
CA GLY A 152 -9.33 -14.65 9.97
C GLY A 152 -10.51 -14.36 10.91
N PRO A 153 -11.29 -13.30 10.64
CA PRO A 153 -12.48 -12.98 11.42
C PRO A 153 -13.52 -14.10 11.36
N THR A 154 -14.31 -14.26 12.42
CA THR A 154 -15.39 -15.25 12.52
C THR A 154 -16.58 -14.89 11.64
N ASP A 155 -16.89 -13.61 11.50
CA ASP A 155 -17.92 -13.11 10.58
C ASP A 155 -17.41 -11.86 9.85
N VAL A 156 -17.74 -11.74 8.56
CA VAL A 156 -17.33 -10.63 7.70
C VAL A 156 -18.49 -10.19 6.81
N THR A 157 -18.72 -8.88 6.72
CA THR A 157 -19.68 -8.33 5.78
C THR A 157 -19.18 -7.06 5.10
N PHE A 158 -19.51 -6.93 3.81
CA PHE A 158 -19.27 -5.75 2.98
C PHE A 158 -20.61 -5.18 2.55
N SER A 159 -21.01 -4.02 3.09
CA SER A 159 -22.34 -3.44 2.84
C SER A 159 -22.23 -2.05 2.24
N LEU A 160 -22.83 -1.81 1.08
CA LEU A 160 -23.09 -0.44 0.63
C LEU A 160 -24.24 0.12 1.47
N ILE A 161 -24.00 1.26 2.11
CA ILE A 161 -24.98 1.96 2.95
C ILE A 161 -25.38 3.28 2.31
N SER A 162 -26.64 3.69 2.50
CA SER A 162 -27.17 4.92 1.92
C SER A 162 -26.87 6.18 2.73
N ASP A 163 -26.42 6.00 3.96
CA ASP A 163 -26.26 7.07 4.93
C ASP A 163 -25.32 6.60 6.06
N PRO A 164 -24.31 7.41 6.47
CA PRO A 164 -23.32 7.00 7.47
C PRO A 164 -23.87 6.88 8.90
N ASN A 165 -25.05 7.46 9.20
CA ASN A 165 -25.63 7.44 10.55
C ASN A 165 -26.62 6.29 10.71
N SER A 166 -27.66 6.26 9.89
CA SER A 166 -28.68 5.21 9.89
C SER A 166 -28.17 3.88 9.34
N GLN A 167 -27.10 3.90 8.52
CA GLN A 167 -26.44 2.72 7.91
C GLN A 167 -27.39 1.80 7.13
N ASN A 168 -28.48 2.35 6.58
CA ASN A 168 -29.45 1.57 5.82
C ASN A 168 -28.75 0.88 4.64
N THR A 169 -28.84 -0.46 4.59
CA THR A 169 -28.14 -1.28 3.61
C THR A 169 -28.82 -1.19 2.24
N VAL A 170 -28.02 -0.87 1.21
CA VAL A 170 -28.41 -0.78 -0.21
C VAL A 170 -28.10 -2.08 -0.94
N ALA A 171 -26.93 -2.63 -0.69
CA ALA A 171 -26.45 -3.89 -1.22
C ALA A 171 -25.41 -4.47 -0.25
N SER A 172 -25.27 -5.80 -0.21
CA SER A 172 -24.32 -6.46 0.67
C SER A 172 -23.72 -7.68 0.01
N LEU A 173 -22.45 -7.95 0.32
CA LEU A 173 -21.78 -9.22 0.10
C LEU A 173 -21.43 -9.80 1.47
N ALA A 174 -22.07 -10.92 1.82
CA ALA A 174 -21.81 -11.63 3.06
C ALA A 174 -20.50 -12.43 2.95
N GLY A 175 -19.93 -12.79 4.10
CA GLY A 175 -18.68 -13.56 4.17
C GLY A 175 -18.77 -14.92 3.49
N ASP A 176 -19.92 -15.59 3.60
CA ASP A 176 -20.15 -16.92 2.99
C ASP A 176 -20.28 -16.86 1.46
N ASP A 177 -20.69 -15.71 0.92
CA ASP A 177 -20.78 -15.46 -0.51
C ASP A 177 -19.45 -14.95 -1.09
N LEU A 178 -18.48 -14.60 -0.22
CA LEU A 178 -17.17 -14.09 -0.63
C LEU A 178 -16.29 -15.23 -1.13
N VAL A 179 -15.92 -15.18 -2.39
CA VAL A 179 -14.97 -16.11 -3.00
C VAL A 179 -13.55 -15.66 -2.68
N ILE A 180 -12.82 -16.44 -1.89
CA ILE A 180 -11.43 -16.18 -1.50
C ILE A 180 -10.51 -17.17 -2.23
N ASP A 181 -9.41 -16.66 -2.78
CA ASP A 181 -8.38 -17.49 -3.41
C ASP A 181 -7.64 -18.34 -2.38
N LYS A 182 -6.97 -19.39 -2.84
CA LYS A 182 -6.28 -20.35 -1.96
C LYS A 182 -5.17 -19.73 -1.12
N ASP A 183 -4.61 -18.60 -1.55
CA ASP A 183 -3.58 -17.86 -0.84
C ASP A 183 -4.17 -16.86 0.18
N GLY A 184 -5.49 -16.77 0.30
CA GLY A 184 -6.18 -15.84 1.19
C GLY A 184 -6.52 -14.50 0.53
N SER A 185 -6.09 -14.24 -0.70
CA SER A 185 -6.42 -13.01 -1.42
C SER A 185 -7.84 -13.03 -1.98
N TYR A 186 -8.44 -11.85 -2.14
CA TYR A 186 -9.69 -11.68 -2.86
C TYR A 186 -9.80 -10.27 -3.45
N THR A 187 -10.65 -10.12 -4.45
CA THR A 187 -10.97 -8.82 -5.06
C THR A 187 -12.48 -8.64 -5.10
N ILE A 188 -12.96 -7.48 -4.67
CA ILE A 188 -14.35 -7.04 -4.78
C ILE A 188 -14.42 -5.87 -5.76
N THR A 189 -15.28 -5.99 -6.76
CA THR A 189 -15.58 -4.88 -7.70
C THR A 189 -16.84 -4.14 -7.26
N ILE A 190 -16.81 -2.82 -7.34
CA ILE A 190 -17.93 -1.97 -6.92
C ILE A 190 -18.18 -0.93 -8.01
N ASP A 191 -19.27 -1.08 -8.74
CA ASP A 191 -19.73 -0.14 -9.77
C ASP A 191 -21.23 -0.28 -10.03
N SER A 192 -21.77 0.50 -10.97
CA SER A 192 -23.21 0.50 -11.30
C SER A 192 -23.65 -0.58 -12.30
N SER A 193 -22.72 -1.40 -12.81
CA SER A 193 -23.05 -2.51 -13.71
C SER A 193 -23.83 -3.62 -13.00
N SER A 194 -24.36 -4.59 -13.77
CA SER A 194 -25.05 -5.74 -13.17
C SER A 194 -24.09 -6.75 -12.55
N GLY A 195 -22.80 -6.72 -12.92
CA GLY A 195 -21.81 -7.71 -12.48
C GLY A 195 -22.15 -9.16 -12.84
N GLU A 196 -23.02 -9.41 -13.83
CA GLU A 196 -23.44 -10.76 -14.17
C GLU A 196 -22.25 -11.67 -14.47
N GLY A 197 -22.15 -12.78 -13.72
CA GLY A 197 -21.07 -13.77 -13.84
C GLY A 197 -19.75 -13.35 -13.18
N GLN A 198 -19.67 -12.19 -12.54
CA GLN A 198 -18.50 -11.80 -11.76
C GLN A 198 -18.62 -12.31 -10.33
N ALA A 199 -17.62 -13.07 -9.87
CA ALA A 199 -17.48 -13.36 -8.46
C ALA A 199 -17.18 -12.05 -7.71
N ASN A 200 -17.67 -11.91 -6.47
CA ASN A 200 -17.41 -10.78 -5.59
C ASN A 200 -17.71 -9.40 -6.21
N HIS A 201 -18.92 -9.22 -6.75
CA HIS A 201 -19.37 -7.92 -7.25
C HIS A 201 -20.45 -7.32 -6.35
N ILE A 202 -20.31 -6.03 -6.00
CA ILE A 202 -21.35 -5.29 -5.28
C ILE A 202 -21.86 -4.15 -6.15
N LYS A 203 -23.12 -4.26 -6.59
CA LYS A 203 -23.75 -3.24 -7.42
C LYS A 203 -24.04 -1.96 -6.63
N SER A 204 -23.41 -0.86 -7.03
CA SER A 204 -23.62 0.48 -6.48
C SER A 204 -24.80 1.19 -7.16
N THR A 205 -25.62 1.87 -6.37
CA THR A 205 -26.76 2.66 -6.87
C THR A 205 -26.67 4.11 -6.44
N LEU A 206 -27.58 4.97 -6.94
CA LEU A 206 -27.61 6.39 -6.55
C LEU A 206 -27.81 6.61 -5.05
N LEU A 207 -28.30 5.59 -4.33
CA LEU A 207 -28.46 5.62 -2.88
C LEU A 207 -27.14 5.39 -2.14
N ALA A 208 -26.20 4.60 -2.69
CA ALA A 208 -24.97 4.24 -2.00
C ALA A 208 -24.08 5.46 -1.75
N LYS A 209 -23.58 5.58 -0.50
CA LYS A 209 -22.67 6.65 -0.04
C LYS A 209 -21.36 6.12 0.49
N GLN A 210 -21.40 4.97 1.19
CA GLN A 210 -20.21 4.35 1.75
C GLN A 210 -20.29 2.83 1.59
N LEU A 211 -19.14 2.20 1.42
CA LEU A 211 -18.95 0.81 1.78
C LEU A 211 -18.61 0.72 3.27
N PHE A 212 -19.40 -0.07 3.99
CA PHE A 212 -19.20 -0.35 5.40
C PHE A 212 -18.80 -1.80 5.58
N VAL A 213 -17.58 -1.98 6.08
CA VAL A 213 -16.95 -3.29 6.27
C VAL A 213 -16.97 -3.63 7.76
N ARG A 214 -17.45 -4.83 8.09
CA ARG A 214 -17.43 -5.36 9.45
C ARG A 214 -16.59 -6.62 9.47
N ASN A 215 -15.64 -6.70 10.39
CA ASN A 215 -14.90 -7.92 10.70
C ASN A 215 -15.05 -8.23 12.18
N ASN A 216 -15.87 -9.25 12.49
CA ASN A 216 -16.09 -9.71 13.85
C ASN A 216 -15.00 -10.71 14.24
N LEU A 217 -14.17 -10.34 15.22
CA LEU A 217 -13.12 -11.17 15.78
C LEU A 217 -13.72 -11.98 16.95
N GLY A 218 -14.04 -13.25 16.74
CA GLY A 218 -14.50 -14.14 17.82
C GLY A 218 -13.40 -14.43 18.85
N LYS A 219 -12.17 -14.71 18.38
CA LYS A 219 -10.99 -15.07 19.19
C LYS A 219 -9.93 -13.97 19.11
N TRP A 220 -10.06 -12.96 19.95
CA TRP A 220 -9.17 -11.79 19.96
C TRP A 220 -7.67 -12.08 20.04
N PRO A 221 -7.19 -13.10 20.79
CA PRO A 221 -5.75 -13.32 20.91
C PRO A 221 -5.05 -13.80 19.62
N VAL A 222 -5.81 -14.35 18.66
CA VAL A 222 -5.23 -15.02 17.48
C VAL A 222 -5.76 -14.49 16.16
N GLN A 223 -7.02 -14.04 16.12
CA GLN A 223 -7.63 -13.57 14.88
C GLN A 223 -7.22 -12.14 14.54
N ARG A 224 -7.15 -11.86 13.24
CA ARG A 224 -6.84 -10.53 12.69
C ARG A 224 -7.92 -10.07 11.71
N PRO A 225 -8.21 -8.76 11.62
CA PRO A 225 -9.05 -8.24 10.55
C PRO A 225 -8.39 -8.42 9.18
N ASP A 226 -9.18 -8.37 8.12
CA ASP A 226 -8.67 -8.50 6.75
C ASP A 226 -7.76 -7.31 6.42
N ASN A 227 -6.64 -7.55 5.71
CA ASN A 227 -5.89 -6.48 5.08
C ASN A 227 -6.70 -5.98 3.90
N LEU A 228 -6.90 -4.67 3.77
CA LEU A 228 -7.70 -4.09 2.71
C LEU A 228 -6.94 -2.96 2.02
N THR A 229 -7.11 -2.84 0.71
CA THR A 229 -6.68 -1.69 -0.10
C THR A 229 -7.79 -1.32 -1.07
N ILE A 230 -8.01 -0.03 -1.31
CA ILE A 230 -9.04 0.47 -2.22
C ILE A 230 -8.39 1.24 -3.38
N GLU A 231 -8.87 1.00 -4.59
CA GLU A 231 -8.43 1.67 -5.82
C GLU A 231 -9.65 2.29 -6.52
N LEU A 232 -9.56 3.57 -6.87
CA LEU A 232 -10.48 4.24 -7.79
C LEU A 232 -10.01 3.98 -9.23
N LEU A 233 -10.89 3.44 -10.08
CA LEU A 233 -10.56 3.13 -11.48
C LEU A 233 -10.83 4.28 -12.46
N ASP A 234 -11.59 5.29 -12.04
CA ASP A 234 -11.91 6.46 -12.85
C ASP A 234 -10.90 7.59 -12.63
N ASP A 235 -10.77 8.47 -13.62
CA ASP A 235 -9.84 9.61 -13.56
C ASP A 235 -10.33 10.66 -12.55
N ALA A 236 -9.55 10.89 -11.51
CA ALA A 236 -9.78 11.93 -10.52
C ALA A 236 -9.18 13.29 -10.91
N THR A 237 -8.54 13.42 -12.09
CA THR A 237 -7.91 14.68 -12.54
C THR A 237 -8.91 15.83 -12.54
N GLY A 238 -8.56 16.92 -11.85
CA GLY A 238 -9.40 18.12 -11.76
C GLY A 238 -10.41 18.09 -10.61
N HIS A 239 -10.58 16.97 -9.91
CA HIS A 239 -11.21 16.94 -8.60
C HIS A 239 -10.21 17.44 -7.55
N LYS A 240 -10.73 18.03 -6.47
CA LYS A 240 -9.96 18.42 -5.29
C LYS A 240 -10.59 17.70 -4.09
N PRO A 241 -9.80 17.28 -3.10
CA PRO A 241 -10.35 16.76 -1.87
C PRO A 241 -11.30 17.78 -1.22
N ILE A 242 -12.33 17.29 -0.54
CA ILE A 242 -13.20 18.13 0.29
C ILE A 242 -12.36 18.97 1.27
N ASP A 243 -12.76 20.23 1.46
CA ASP A 243 -12.09 21.13 2.39
C ASP A 243 -12.62 21.01 3.82
N GLU A 244 -11.90 21.61 4.77
CA GLU A 244 -12.25 21.56 6.19
C GLU A 244 -13.61 22.19 6.50
N THR A 245 -14.05 23.17 5.71
CA THR A 245 -15.38 23.79 5.88
C THR A 245 -16.50 22.82 5.51
N ALA A 246 -16.34 22.09 4.40
CA ALA A 246 -17.27 21.04 4.00
C ALA A 246 -17.29 19.88 5.02
N ILE A 247 -16.12 19.48 5.53
CA ILE A 247 -16.00 18.46 6.58
C ILE A 247 -16.74 18.90 7.84
N PHE A 248 -16.50 20.14 8.31
CA PHE A 248 -17.16 20.66 9.51
C PHE A 248 -18.68 20.69 9.37
N HIS A 249 -19.21 21.19 8.25
CA HIS A 249 -20.65 21.17 7.99
C HIS A 249 -21.22 19.75 7.90
N GLY A 250 -20.47 18.82 7.30
CA GLY A 250 -20.80 17.40 7.29
C GLY A 250 -20.86 16.80 8.69
N ALA A 251 -19.91 17.15 9.57
CA ALA A 251 -19.89 16.70 10.96
C ALA A 251 -21.07 17.26 11.77
N GLN A 252 -21.45 18.53 11.55
CA GLN A 252 -22.64 19.12 12.16
C GLN A 252 -23.92 18.39 11.75
N TRP A 253 -24.05 18.10 10.45
CA TRP A 253 -25.17 17.32 9.92
C TRP A 253 -25.22 15.92 10.53
N ASN A 254 -24.10 15.21 10.52
CA ASN A 254 -23.99 13.87 11.09
C ASN A 254 -24.37 13.85 12.58
N LEU A 255 -23.95 14.85 13.35
CA LEU A 255 -24.30 14.93 14.77
C LEU A 255 -25.79 15.22 14.97
N GLN A 256 -26.39 16.11 14.16
CA GLN A 256 -27.84 16.37 14.21
C GLN A 256 -28.66 15.12 13.94
N GLU A 257 -28.29 14.34 12.92
CA GLU A 257 -28.97 13.06 12.62
C GLU A 257 -28.71 12.02 13.72
N SER A 258 -27.47 11.86 14.16
CA SER A 258 -27.09 10.91 15.21
C SER A 258 -27.85 11.14 16.53
N ILE A 259 -28.14 12.40 16.88
CA ILE A 259 -28.97 12.74 18.05
C ILE A 259 -30.35 12.10 17.97
N ILE A 260 -30.97 12.13 16.79
CA ILE A 260 -32.31 11.57 16.57
C ILE A 260 -32.23 10.05 16.44
N ASP A 261 -31.37 9.55 15.56
CA ASP A 261 -31.27 8.12 15.27
C ASP A 261 -30.89 7.31 16.51
N TYR A 262 -29.93 7.78 17.30
CA TYR A 262 -29.42 7.02 18.43
C TYR A 262 -30.08 7.43 19.74
N GLY A 263 -30.34 8.71 19.96
CA GLY A 263 -31.03 9.18 21.17
C GLY A 263 -32.49 8.77 21.16
N VAL A 264 -33.25 9.16 20.14
CA VAL A 264 -34.69 8.83 20.06
C VAL A 264 -34.89 7.40 19.59
N GLY A 265 -34.23 7.01 18.49
CA GLY A 265 -34.42 5.71 17.86
C GLY A 265 -33.87 4.54 18.67
N ALA A 266 -32.54 4.48 18.84
CA ALA A 266 -31.88 3.35 19.48
C ALA A 266 -32.12 3.30 21.00
N LEU A 267 -31.88 4.39 21.73
CA LEU A 267 -32.09 4.45 23.17
C LEU A 267 -33.57 4.47 23.50
N GLY A 268 -34.34 5.45 23.00
CA GLY A 268 -35.76 5.58 23.33
C GLY A 268 -36.63 4.43 22.82
N LEU A 269 -36.77 4.34 21.49
CA LEU A 269 -37.78 3.49 20.83
C LEU A 269 -37.41 2.01 20.74
N LYS A 270 -36.13 1.67 20.63
CA LYS A 270 -35.69 0.26 20.60
C LYS A 270 -35.38 -0.31 21.97
N THR A 271 -34.91 0.51 22.92
CA THR A 271 -34.34 0.01 24.19
C THR A 271 -35.22 0.32 25.39
N MET A 272 -35.43 1.59 25.71
CA MET A 272 -36.11 2.03 26.94
C MET A 272 -37.62 1.79 26.93
N ILE A 273 -38.20 1.43 25.78
CA ILE A 273 -39.59 0.97 25.70
C ILE A 273 -39.79 -0.43 26.31
N ASN A 274 -38.73 -1.24 26.37
CA ASN A 274 -38.81 -2.56 26.95
C ASN A 274 -38.85 -2.45 28.48
N PRO A 275 -39.55 -3.35 29.20
CA PRO A 275 -39.51 -3.35 30.65
C PRO A 275 -38.09 -3.56 31.19
N VAL A 276 -37.75 -2.86 32.28
CA VAL A 276 -36.49 -3.06 33.03
C VAL A 276 -36.21 -4.55 33.27
N ASN A 277 -34.97 -4.96 33.04
CA ASN A 277 -34.46 -6.33 33.18
C ASN A 277 -35.10 -7.36 32.22
N LYS A 278 -35.78 -6.91 31.16
CA LYS A 278 -36.28 -7.75 30.07
C LYS A 278 -35.68 -7.32 28.74
N LEU A 279 -35.48 -8.31 27.88
CA LEU A 279 -35.05 -8.10 26.51
C LEU A 279 -36.22 -8.36 25.55
N SER A 280 -36.27 -7.60 24.47
CA SER A 280 -37.27 -7.75 23.42
C SER A 280 -37.16 -9.12 22.75
N LYS A 281 -38.22 -9.60 22.11
CA LYS A 281 -38.07 -10.76 21.20
C LYS A 281 -37.06 -10.41 20.10
N PRO A 282 -36.11 -11.31 19.75
CA PRO A 282 -35.19 -11.07 18.66
C PRO A 282 -35.93 -10.82 17.34
N SER A 283 -35.47 -9.84 16.56
CA SER A 283 -35.99 -9.58 15.23
C SER A 283 -34.90 -9.08 14.28
N GLN A 284 -35.00 -9.46 13.00
CA GLN A 284 -34.17 -8.88 11.94
C GLN A 284 -34.72 -7.50 11.56
N SER A 285 -33.82 -6.54 11.39
CA SER A 285 -34.13 -5.19 10.96
C SER A 285 -32.96 -4.65 10.14
N SER A 286 -33.24 -3.74 9.21
CA SER A 286 -32.23 -3.01 8.45
C SER A 286 -32.22 -1.51 8.80
N THR A 287 -32.95 -1.10 9.84
CA THR A 287 -33.09 0.30 10.25
C THR A 287 -32.19 0.60 11.44
N LEU A 288 -31.70 1.85 11.53
CA LEU A 288 -30.89 2.34 12.65
C LEU A 288 -29.70 1.42 12.97
N GLY A 289 -28.80 1.23 12.01
CA GLY A 289 -27.51 0.56 12.24
C GLY A 289 -27.52 -0.97 12.22
N THR A 290 -28.69 -1.61 12.05
CA THR A 290 -28.80 -3.08 12.06
C THR A 290 -28.50 -3.69 10.70
N LEU A 291 -27.68 -4.74 10.70
CA LEU A 291 -27.26 -5.47 9.49
C LEU A 291 -28.40 -6.37 8.99
N THR A 292 -28.56 -6.53 7.68
CA THR A 292 -29.64 -7.34 7.08
C THR A 292 -29.57 -8.82 7.47
N THR A 293 -28.36 -9.36 7.66
CA THR A 293 -28.09 -10.72 8.16
C THR A 293 -28.10 -10.81 9.68
N GLN A 294 -28.65 -9.80 10.39
CA GLN A 294 -28.61 -9.72 11.85
C GLN A 294 -29.99 -9.64 12.48
N ALA A 295 -30.25 -10.51 13.47
CA ALA A 295 -31.32 -10.34 14.43
C ALA A 295 -30.79 -9.68 15.70
N SER A 296 -31.60 -8.81 16.32
CA SER A 296 -31.21 -8.10 17.54
C SER A 296 -32.31 -8.18 18.61
N SER A 297 -31.88 -8.24 19.86
CA SER A 297 -32.75 -8.18 21.03
C SER A 297 -32.26 -7.07 21.95
N PHE A 298 -33.13 -6.11 22.24
CA PHE A 298 -32.82 -4.88 22.96
C PHE A 298 -33.43 -4.88 24.35
N GLY A 299 -32.76 -4.25 25.30
CA GLY A 299 -33.34 -3.90 26.58
C GLY A 299 -32.35 -3.21 27.49
N HIS A 300 -32.74 -3.04 28.74
CA HIS A 300 -31.94 -2.34 29.73
C HIS A 300 -32.08 -3.01 31.08
N PHE A 301 -31.06 -2.82 31.93
CA PHE A 301 -31.01 -3.41 33.25
C PHE A 301 -30.97 -2.33 34.33
N ASN A 302 -31.53 -2.67 35.48
CA ASN A 302 -31.33 -1.98 36.74
C ASN A 302 -31.36 -3.06 37.84
N LEU A 303 -30.18 -3.37 38.37
CA LEU A 303 -29.94 -4.47 39.30
C LEU A 303 -29.50 -3.92 40.65
N LYS A 304 -29.97 -4.51 41.74
CA LYS A 304 -29.43 -4.25 43.08
C LYS A 304 -28.21 -5.13 43.35
N ASP A 305 -27.47 -4.79 44.40
CA ASP A 305 -26.42 -5.65 44.92
C ASP A 305 -26.96 -7.06 45.21
N GLY A 306 -26.30 -8.07 44.64
CA GLY A 306 -26.70 -9.46 44.79
C GLY A 306 -27.87 -9.90 43.89
N GLU A 307 -28.35 -9.06 42.97
CA GLU A 307 -29.27 -9.47 41.90
C GLU A 307 -28.50 -9.77 40.60
N ALA A 308 -29.08 -10.61 39.76
CA ALA A 308 -28.55 -10.94 38.44
C ALA A 308 -29.66 -11.18 37.43
N ILE A 309 -29.39 -10.86 36.17
CA ILE A 309 -30.18 -11.37 35.04
C ILE A 309 -29.58 -12.69 34.59
N VAL A 310 -30.37 -13.77 34.63
CA VAL A 310 -30.04 -15.01 33.95
C VAL A 310 -30.72 -14.99 32.58
N ALA A 311 -29.92 -14.98 31.53
CA ALA A 311 -30.39 -14.94 30.15
C ALA A 311 -29.98 -16.21 29.41
N THR A 312 -30.96 -16.95 28.88
CA THR A 312 -30.67 -18.13 28.05
C THR A 312 -31.07 -17.85 26.61
N LEU A 313 -30.12 -17.99 25.70
CA LEU A 313 -30.32 -17.80 24.26
C LEU A 313 -30.17 -19.08 23.46
N SER A 314 -30.93 -19.17 22.37
CA SER A 314 -30.79 -20.18 21.32
C SER A 314 -30.09 -19.55 20.11
N VAL A 315 -29.14 -20.27 19.51
CA VAL A 315 -28.34 -19.76 18.39
C VAL A 315 -29.13 -19.77 17.08
N GLY A 316 -30.07 -20.72 16.91
CA GLY A 316 -30.85 -20.83 15.69
C GLY A 316 -29.97 -21.11 14.46
N GLU A 317 -30.30 -20.47 13.35
CA GLU A 317 -29.53 -20.52 12.09
C GLU A 317 -28.36 -19.54 12.03
N ALA A 318 -28.03 -18.83 13.12
CA ALA A 318 -26.94 -17.86 13.13
C ALA A 318 -25.58 -18.53 13.26
N ASP A 319 -24.57 -18.04 12.54
CA ASP A 319 -23.18 -18.51 12.65
C ASP A 319 -22.44 -17.86 13.83
N TYR A 320 -22.92 -16.68 14.24
CA TYR A 320 -22.30 -15.85 15.26
C TYR A 320 -23.34 -15.21 16.16
N PHE A 321 -23.03 -15.08 17.44
CA PHE A 321 -23.76 -14.18 18.33
C PHE A 321 -22.80 -13.41 19.22
N VAL A 322 -23.26 -12.27 19.74
CA VAL A 322 -22.60 -11.54 20.82
C VAL A 322 -23.61 -11.06 21.85
N PHE A 323 -23.28 -11.22 23.12
CA PHE A 323 -24.00 -10.70 24.27
C PHE A 323 -23.14 -9.66 24.99
N PRO A 324 -23.32 -8.37 24.72
CA PRO A 324 -22.66 -7.29 25.44
C PRO A 324 -23.56 -6.61 26.48
N ALA A 325 -22.94 -6.04 27.51
CA ALA A 325 -23.50 -4.98 28.35
C ALA A 325 -22.83 -3.65 28.00
N THR A 326 -23.63 -2.59 27.94
CA THR A 326 -23.19 -1.21 27.71
C THR A 326 -23.64 -0.33 28.86
N ASP A 327 -23.04 0.84 28.96
CA ASP A 327 -23.49 1.85 29.91
C ASP A 327 -24.91 2.38 29.54
N PRO A 328 -25.50 3.27 30.36
CA PRO A 328 -26.84 3.81 30.09
C PRO A 328 -26.98 4.58 28.76
N TRP A 329 -25.87 4.88 28.08
CA TRP A 329 -25.79 5.71 26.89
C TRP A 329 -25.31 4.96 25.64
N LEU A 330 -25.52 3.63 25.65
CA LEU A 330 -25.32 2.74 24.50
C LEU A 330 -23.85 2.46 24.12
N VAL A 331 -22.88 2.74 24.99
CA VAL A 331 -21.45 2.46 24.69
C VAL A 331 -20.83 1.53 25.73
N THR A 332 -19.87 0.71 25.31
CA THR A 332 -19.22 -0.25 26.21
C THR A 332 -18.25 0.44 27.18
N VAL A 333 -18.04 -0.15 28.36
CA VAL A 333 -17.10 0.35 29.38
C VAL A 333 -15.81 -0.46 29.35
N ASP A 334 -14.78 0.00 28.63
CA ASP A 334 -13.47 -0.67 28.52
C ASP A 334 -13.57 -2.19 28.31
N PRO A 335 -13.97 -2.64 27.10
CA PRO A 335 -14.13 -4.06 26.81
C PRO A 335 -12.84 -4.87 26.91
N GLY A 336 -11.66 -4.24 26.96
CA GLY A 336 -10.39 -4.93 27.21
C GLY A 336 -10.20 -5.28 28.68
N ALA A 337 -10.65 -4.42 29.60
CA ALA A 337 -10.51 -4.62 31.04
C ALA A 337 -11.62 -5.48 31.66
N TYR A 338 -12.85 -5.41 31.13
CA TYR A 338 -14.02 -6.10 31.68
C TYR A 338 -14.55 -7.18 30.74
N GLN A 339 -15.03 -8.29 31.29
CA GLN A 339 -15.79 -9.32 30.57
C GLN A 339 -17.25 -8.89 30.37
N LEU A 340 -17.45 -7.68 29.84
CA LEU A 340 -18.78 -7.12 29.56
C LEU A 340 -19.39 -7.63 28.27
N SER A 341 -18.65 -8.41 27.47
CA SER A 341 -19.18 -9.07 26.28
C SER A 341 -18.60 -10.45 26.11
N LEU A 342 -19.45 -11.36 25.62
CA LEU A 342 -19.06 -12.70 25.20
C LEU A 342 -19.78 -13.06 23.90
N ASN A 343 -19.05 -13.74 23.01
CA ASN A 343 -19.57 -14.25 21.74
C ASN A 343 -19.55 -15.79 21.69
N SER A 344 -19.97 -16.36 20.55
CA SER A 344 -20.05 -17.82 20.34
C SER A 344 -18.72 -18.56 20.54
N GLU A 345 -17.58 -17.92 20.27
CA GLU A 345 -16.23 -18.52 20.42
C GLU A 345 -15.66 -18.37 21.84
N GLN A 346 -16.20 -17.44 22.63
CA GLN A 346 -15.75 -17.14 24.00
C GLN A 346 -16.65 -17.76 25.07
N SER A 347 -17.85 -18.22 24.69
CA SER A 347 -18.87 -18.72 25.60
C SER A 347 -18.92 -20.24 25.66
N VAL A 348 -19.36 -20.78 26.79
CA VAL A 348 -19.58 -22.21 26.99
C VAL A 348 -21.04 -22.55 26.67
N ALA A 349 -21.27 -23.48 25.75
CA ALA A 349 -22.60 -23.97 25.42
C ALA A 349 -23.15 -24.91 26.52
N ASN A 350 -24.46 -24.86 26.73
CA ASN A 350 -25.19 -25.86 27.49
C ASN A 350 -25.26 -27.19 26.72
N ALA A 351 -25.59 -28.29 27.41
CA ALA A 351 -25.68 -29.62 26.80
C ALA A 351 -26.69 -29.74 25.64
N ASN A 352 -27.69 -28.85 25.59
CA ASN A 352 -28.70 -28.78 24.53
C ASN A 352 -28.36 -27.76 23.42
N GLY A 353 -27.17 -27.17 23.43
CA GLY A 353 -26.71 -26.19 22.44
C GLY A 353 -27.18 -24.75 22.68
N THR A 354 -27.97 -24.47 23.72
CA THR A 354 -28.27 -23.09 24.13
C THR A 354 -27.10 -22.49 24.92
N TYR A 355 -27.11 -21.19 25.16
CA TYR A 355 -26.11 -20.51 25.99
C TYR A 355 -26.81 -19.76 27.11
N THR A 356 -26.36 -19.96 28.35
CA THR A 356 -26.87 -19.24 29.52
C THR A 356 -25.81 -18.29 30.05
N PHE A 357 -26.19 -17.02 30.17
CA PHE A 357 -25.38 -15.92 30.68
C PHE A 357 -25.93 -15.44 32.02
N VAL A 358 -25.03 -14.96 32.88
CA VAL A 358 -25.39 -14.27 34.12
C VAL A 358 -24.85 -12.85 34.05
N VAL A 359 -25.73 -11.86 34.06
CA VAL A 359 -25.37 -10.44 34.09
C VAL A 359 -25.47 -9.96 35.53
N SER A 360 -24.36 -9.52 36.13
CA SER A 360 -24.32 -9.04 37.52
C SER A 360 -23.08 -8.20 37.81
N LEU A 361 -23.17 -7.35 38.84
CA LEU A 361 -22.05 -6.51 39.29
C LEU A 361 -20.92 -7.34 39.92
N THR A 362 -21.27 -8.31 40.75
CA THR A 362 -20.30 -9.21 41.39
C THR A 362 -20.14 -10.47 40.56
N ASP A 363 -18.89 -10.91 40.36
CA ASP A 363 -18.55 -12.18 39.71
C ASP A 363 -19.14 -13.35 40.51
N PRO A 364 -20.12 -14.10 39.95
CA PRO A 364 -20.70 -15.25 40.62
C PRO A 364 -19.88 -16.53 40.41
N GLY A 365 -18.74 -16.44 39.71
CA GLY A 365 -17.87 -17.55 39.38
C GLY A 365 -18.34 -18.37 38.18
N VAL A 366 -19.41 -17.98 37.46
CA VAL A 366 -19.83 -18.70 36.24
C VAL A 366 -18.97 -18.29 35.05
N SER A 367 -18.65 -19.22 34.15
CA SER A 367 -17.81 -18.91 32.98
C SER A 367 -18.42 -17.82 32.08
N ASN A 368 -19.72 -17.95 31.76
CA ASN A 368 -20.50 -17.02 30.93
C ASN A 368 -21.05 -15.83 31.74
N TRP A 369 -20.21 -15.22 32.58
CA TRP A 369 -20.56 -14.01 33.31
C TRP A 369 -20.41 -12.79 32.41
N ILE A 370 -21.37 -11.88 32.47
CA ILE A 370 -21.30 -10.56 31.84
C ILE A 370 -21.16 -9.54 32.97
N ASP A 371 -19.98 -8.93 33.04
CA ASP A 371 -19.65 -7.89 34.00
C ASP A 371 -20.32 -6.57 33.58
N THR A 372 -21.03 -5.92 34.51
CA THR A 372 -21.62 -4.61 34.27
C THR A 372 -20.62 -3.46 34.46
N ALA A 373 -19.33 -3.77 34.64
CA ALA A 373 -18.26 -2.83 34.99
C ALA A 373 -18.57 -2.05 36.27
N GLY A 374 -19.23 -2.73 37.21
CA GLY A 374 -19.70 -2.15 38.48
C GLY A 374 -20.97 -1.30 38.39
N LEU A 375 -21.60 -1.19 37.21
CA LEU A 375 -22.82 -0.40 37.03
C LEU A 375 -24.07 -1.14 37.52
N HIS A 376 -24.94 -0.45 38.25
CA HIS A 376 -26.28 -0.94 38.63
C HIS A 376 -27.25 -0.83 37.46
N GLU A 377 -27.10 0.16 36.60
CA GLU A 377 -27.93 0.34 35.41
C GLU A 377 -27.13 0.48 34.11
N GLY A 378 -27.76 0.07 33.01
CA GLY A 378 -27.15 0.09 31.69
C GLY A 378 -28.05 -0.54 30.64
N THR A 379 -27.48 -0.76 29.45
CA THR A 379 -28.23 -1.24 28.29
C THR A 379 -27.64 -2.53 27.72
N ILE A 380 -28.45 -3.29 26.98
CA ILE A 380 -28.07 -4.58 26.39
C ILE A 380 -28.63 -4.64 24.97
N MET A 381 -27.77 -5.01 24.02
CA MET A 381 -28.15 -5.37 22.65
C MET A 381 -27.50 -6.69 22.27
N VAL A 382 -28.24 -7.79 22.42
CA VAL A 382 -27.79 -9.12 21.98
C VAL A 382 -28.00 -9.21 20.47
N ARG A 383 -27.00 -9.75 19.75
CA ARG A 383 -27.02 -9.87 18.30
C ARG A 383 -26.76 -11.31 17.87
N TRP A 384 -27.45 -11.73 16.83
CA TRP A 384 -27.21 -12.95 16.06
C TRP A 384 -26.92 -12.53 14.63
N GLN A 385 -25.83 -13.00 14.05
CA GLN A 385 -25.35 -12.62 12.71
C GLN A 385 -25.07 -13.87 11.87
N GLY A 386 -24.92 -13.70 10.55
CA GLY A 386 -24.88 -14.81 9.59
C GLY A 386 -26.26 -15.34 9.19
N LEU A 387 -27.34 -14.65 9.59
CA LEU A 387 -28.69 -15.10 9.24
C LEU A 387 -28.99 -14.86 7.75
N PRO A 388 -29.82 -15.71 7.13
CA PRO A 388 -30.30 -15.49 5.77
C PRO A 388 -30.97 -14.11 5.61
N THR A 389 -30.84 -13.51 4.42
CA THR A 389 -31.42 -12.18 4.12
C THR A 389 -32.87 -12.22 3.66
N ASN A 390 -33.38 -13.41 3.32
CA ASN A 390 -34.74 -13.65 2.81
C ASN A 390 -35.74 -14.09 3.91
N SER A 391 -35.31 -14.14 5.18
CA SER A 391 -36.01 -14.80 6.28
C SER A 391 -36.84 -13.88 7.17
N SER A 392 -37.16 -12.64 6.76
CA SER A 392 -37.87 -11.69 7.64
C SER A 392 -39.24 -12.19 8.17
N ASP A 393 -39.80 -13.23 7.53
CA ASP A 393 -41.07 -13.88 7.91
C ASP A 393 -40.93 -15.35 8.38
N THR A 394 -39.73 -15.93 8.44
CA THR A 394 -39.51 -17.33 8.86
C THR A 394 -38.85 -17.40 10.24
N ASP A 395 -39.34 -18.29 11.10
CA ASP A 395 -38.73 -18.57 12.41
C ASP A 395 -37.34 -19.20 12.21
N ASN A 396 -36.30 -18.38 12.33
CA ASN A 396 -34.88 -18.78 12.24
C ASN A 396 -34.36 -19.41 13.53
N GLY A 397 -35.23 -19.70 14.50
CA GLY A 397 -34.90 -20.38 15.76
C GLY A 397 -34.12 -19.54 16.76
N VAL A 398 -33.85 -18.26 16.47
CA VAL A 398 -33.17 -17.36 17.43
C VAL A 398 -34.15 -16.93 18.52
N ALA A 399 -33.75 -17.11 19.77
CA ALA A 399 -34.59 -16.82 20.92
C ALA A 399 -33.75 -16.41 22.12
N ILE A 400 -34.33 -15.60 23.00
CA ILE A 400 -33.75 -15.27 24.29
C ILE A 400 -34.84 -15.18 25.34
N VAL A 401 -34.57 -15.74 26.52
CA VAL A 401 -35.44 -15.66 27.70
C VAL A 401 -34.62 -15.15 28.86
N THR A 402 -35.15 -14.17 29.59
CA THR A 402 -34.49 -13.59 30.75
C THR A 402 -35.32 -13.77 32.02
N GLN A 403 -34.63 -13.90 33.14
CA GLN A 403 -35.23 -13.85 34.48
C GLN A 403 -34.28 -13.15 35.45
N VAL A 404 -34.84 -12.41 36.41
CA VAL A 404 -34.06 -11.79 37.50
C VAL A 404 -34.10 -12.71 38.70
N VAL A 405 -32.93 -12.98 39.28
CA VAL A 405 -32.76 -13.82 40.47
C VAL A 405 -31.78 -13.17 41.43
N ARG A 406 -31.74 -13.65 42.67
CA ARG A 406 -30.61 -13.33 43.57
C ARG A 406 -29.43 -14.24 43.24
N LEU A 407 -28.22 -13.74 43.42
CA LEU A 407 -26.98 -14.51 43.26
C LEU A 407 -27.00 -15.81 44.10
N SER A 408 -27.57 -15.75 45.30
CA SER A 408 -27.73 -16.92 46.18
C SER A 408 -28.68 -17.99 45.65
N GLN A 409 -29.45 -17.70 44.60
CA GLN A 409 -30.42 -18.62 43.98
C GLN A 409 -29.94 -19.11 42.60
N LEU A 410 -28.72 -18.76 42.17
CA LEU A 410 -28.21 -19.15 40.85
C LEU A 410 -28.18 -20.67 40.66
N ALA A 411 -27.81 -21.42 41.69
CA ALA A 411 -27.76 -22.89 41.62
C ALA A 411 -29.13 -23.55 41.30
N ASP A 412 -30.24 -22.88 41.61
CA ASP A 412 -31.59 -23.41 41.37
C ASP A 412 -32.06 -23.19 39.93
N VAL A 413 -31.45 -22.26 39.19
CA VAL A 413 -31.91 -21.80 37.87
C VAL A 413 -30.90 -22.07 36.76
N LEU A 414 -29.63 -22.25 37.10
CA LEU A 414 -28.58 -22.54 36.13
C LEU A 414 -28.65 -24.01 35.67
N PRO A 415 -28.35 -24.29 34.39
CA PRO A 415 -28.25 -25.66 33.90
C PRO A 415 -27.27 -26.51 34.72
N ALA A 416 -27.60 -27.79 34.95
CA ALA A 416 -26.78 -28.69 35.79
C ALA A 416 -25.31 -28.86 35.31
N GLY A 417 -25.02 -28.54 34.04
CA GLY A 417 -23.69 -28.57 33.46
C GLY A 417 -22.97 -27.22 33.40
N THR A 418 -23.49 -26.17 34.06
CA THR A 418 -22.85 -24.85 34.05
C THR A 418 -21.40 -24.93 34.54
N GLN A 419 -20.50 -24.37 33.75
CA GLN A 419 -19.08 -24.30 34.09
C GLN A 419 -18.81 -23.10 34.99
N TYR A 420 -18.03 -23.36 36.04
CA TYR A 420 -17.55 -22.36 36.98
C TYR A 420 -16.05 -22.18 36.86
N VAL A 421 -15.58 -20.97 37.17
CA VAL A 421 -14.17 -20.58 37.16
C VAL A 421 -13.74 -20.14 38.55
N THR A 422 -12.50 -20.44 38.93
CA THR A 422 -11.91 -19.91 40.16
C THR A 422 -11.51 -18.44 39.97
N PRO A 423 -11.28 -17.68 41.06
CA PRO A 423 -10.76 -16.31 40.96
C PRO A 423 -9.45 -16.21 40.15
N GLU A 424 -8.56 -17.20 40.24
CA GLU A 424 -7.32 -17.27 39.47
C GLU A 424 -7.58 -17.47 37.99
N GLN A 425 -8.53 -18.36 37.64
CA GLN A 425 -8.95 -18.57 36.25
C GLN A 425 -9.63 -17.32 35.68
N ARG A 426 -10.47 -16.63 36.46
CA ARG A 426 -11.06 -15.34 36.05
C ARG A 426 -9.98 -14.30 35.74
N LYS A 427 -8.99 -14.18 36.62
CA LYS A 427 -7.87 -13.25 36.44
C LYS A 427 -7.11 -13.54 35.14
N GLU A 428 -6.87 -14.82 34.83
CA GLU A 428 -6.24 -15.24 33.58
C GLU A 428 -7.12 -14.92 32.35
N GLN A 429 -8.43 -15.18 32.42
CA GLN A 429 -9.37 -14.82 31.35
C GLN A 429 -9.34 -13.32 31.05
N LEU A 430 -9.36 -12.46 32.08
CA LEU A 430 -9.28 -11.02 31.91
C LEU A 430 -7.92 -10.56 31.37
N ALA A 431 -6.82 -11.19 31.78
CA ALA A 431 -5.50 -10.90 31.23
C ALA A 431 -5.39 -11.25 29.74
N GLN A 432 -5.91 -12.41 29.34
CA GLN A 432 -5.97 -12.83 27.93
C GLN A 432 -6.86 -11.91 27.10
N ARG A 433 -7.99 -11.48 27.66
CA ARG A 433 -8.89 -10.51 27.04
C ARG A 433 -8.22 -9.16 26.81
N ALA A 434 -7.55 -8.62 27.83
CA ALA A 434 -6.81 -7.36 27.72
C ALA A 434 -5.70 -7.46 26.66
N ALA A 435 -4.92 -8.55 26.67
CA ALA A 435 -3.87 -8.79 25.69
C ALA A 435 -4.41 -8.92 24.26
N GLY A 436 -5.51 -9.65 24.06
CA GLY A 436 -6.17 -9.81 22.77
C GLY A 436 -6.80 -8.50 22.27
N TYR A 437 -7.39 -7.70 23.15
CA TYR A 437 -7.93 -6.39 22.80
C TYR A 437 -6.82 -5.44 22.35
N ALA A 438 -5.69 -5.42 23.07
CA ALA A 438 -4.53 -4.58 22.78
C ALA A 438 -3.87 -4.83 21.41
N GLN A 439 -4.05 -6.01 20.81
CA GLN A 439 -3.53 -6.33 19.47
C GLN A 439 -4.02 -5.34 18.39
N ARG A 440 -5.21 -4.75 18.57
CA ARG A 440 -5.80 -3.77 17.64
C ARG A 440 -4.99 -2.48 17.54
N PHE A 441 -4.29 -2.12 18.62
CA PHE A 441 -3.57 -0.85 18.77
C PHE A 441 -2.05 -1.00 18.61
N GLN A 442 -1.56 -2.21 18.31
CA GLN A 442 -0.15 -2.39 18.02
C GLN A 442 0.17 -1.67 16.73
N GLU A 443 0.96 -0.61 16.81
CA GLU A 443 1.47 0.03 15.61
C GLU A 443 2.32 -0.97 14.84
N ASN A 444 2.25 -0.89 13.51
CA ASN A 444 3.33 -1.44 12.72
C ASN A 444 4.61 -0.77 13.19
N GLU A 445 5.69 -1.51 13.38
CA GLU A 445 7.02 -0.91 13.33
C GLU A 445 7.09 -0.22 11.96
N MET A 446 6.71 1.06 11.91
CA MET A 446 6.87 1.91 10.75
C MET A 446 8.35 2.18 10.70
N ALA A 447 9.09 1.19 10.20
CA ALA A 447 10.51 1.27 10.02
C ALA A 447 10.78 2.53 9.18
N CYS A 448 11.48 3.50 9.78
CA CYS A 448 11.87 4.77 9.19
C CYS A 448 10.80 5.85 8.97
N GLN A 449 10.44 6.58 10.03
CA GLN A 449 9.52 7.73 9.95
C GLN A 449 10.18 9.04 9.44
N ASP A 450 11.48 9.23 9.71
CA ASP A 450 12.25 10.40 9.30
C ASP A 450 13.47 9.94 8.48
N ILE A 451 13.41 10.15 7.16
CA ILE A 451 14.46 9.73 6.25
C ILE A 451 15.55 10.81 6.05
N GLY A 452 15.51 11.90 6.82
CA GLY A 452 16.45 13.01 6.81
C GLY A 452 15.93 14.31 6.17
N GLU A 453 16.82 15.29 6.03
CA GLU A 453 16.52 16.61 5.46
C GLU A 453 16.63 16.60 3.92
N ALA A 454 15.75 17.35 3.24
CA ALA A 454 15.76 17.48 1.79
C ALA A 454 17.05 18.15 1.27
N ASN A 455 17.55 17.69 0.12
CA ASN A 455 18.75 18.25 -0.51
C ASN A 455 18.57 18.48 -2.03
N PRO A 456 17.97 19.61 -2.43
CA PRO A 456 17.66 19.88 -3.83
C PRO A 456 18.91 20.02 -4.72
N ASP A 457 20.09 20.29 -4.16
CA ASP A 457 21.33 20.46 -4.94
C ASP A 457 21.98 19.14 -5.35
N ILE A 458 21.55 18.01 -4.79
CA ILE A 458 22.12 16.69 -5.07
C ILE A 458 21.05 15.66 -5.47
N ALA A 459 19.89 15.67 -4.81
CA ALA A 459 18.78 14.74 -5.06
C ALA A 459 17.57 15.41 -5.73
N GLY A 460 17.70 16.69 -6.11
CA GLY A 460 16.61 17.45 -6.73
C GLY A 460 16.14 16.90 -8.07
N ILE A 461 14.84 17.03 -8.33
CA ILE A 461 14.17 16.43 -9.50
C ILE A 461 14.81 16.84 -10.84
N GLY A 462 15.31 18.08 -10.95
CA GLY A 462 15.99 18.57 -12.14
C GLY A 462 17.27 17.81 -12.47
N ILE A 463 18.01 17.33 -11.46
CA ILE A 463 19.22 16.51 -11.66
C ILE A 463 18.82 15.13 -12.17
N LEU A 464 17.82 14.51 -11.54
CA LEU A 464 17.34 13.17 -11.90
C LEU A 464 16.83 13.13 -13.34
N LEU A 465 15.99 14.11 -13.71
CA LEU A 465 15.48 14.26 -15.06
C LEU A 465 16.61 14.52 -16.07
N ALA A 466 17.57 15.40 -15.74
CA ALA A 466 18.68 15.69 -16.64
C ALA A 466 19.50 14.44 -16.99
N PHE A 467 19.87 13.65 -15.98
CA PHE A 467 20.66 12.43 -16.18
C PHE A 467 19.87 11.33 -16.90
N ALA A 468 18.61 11.10 -16.51
CA ALA A 468 17.76 10.07 -17.11
C ALA A 468 17.42 10.39 -18.58
N ILE A 469 17.10 11.65 -18.90
CA ILE A 469 16.81 12.10 -20.27
C ILE A 469 18.08 12.02 -21.12
N GLN A 470 19.23 12.46 -20.59
CA GLN A 470 20.49 12.37 -21.34
C GLN A 470 20.87 10.91 -21.63
N GLY A 471 20.68 10.00 -20.67
CA GLY A 471 20.85 8.56 -20.87
C GLY A 471 19.92 8.01 -21.96
N ALA A 472 18.65 8.44 -21.97
CA ALA A 472 17.68 8.07 -23.01
C ALA A 472 18.13 8.55 -24.39
N ILE A 473 18.53 9.82 -24.50
CA ILE A 473 19.03 10.42 -25.74
C ILE A 473 20.24 9.63 -26.24
N ALA A 474 21.18 9.26 -25.36
CA ALA A 474 22.36 8.50 -25.74
C ALA A 474 22.00 7.12 -26.33
N VAL A 475 21.12 6.38 -25.65
CA VAL A 475 20.63 5.07 -26.13
C VAL A 475 19.90 5.21 -27.46
N VAL A 476 18.99 6.18 -27.59
CA VAL A 476 18.20 6.41 -28.81
C VAL A 476 19.09 6.83 -29.98
N LEU A 477 20.05 7.73 -29.77
CA LEU A 477 20.98 8.16 -30.80
C LEU A 477 21.92 7.02 -31.21
N SER A 478 22.36 6.18 -30.28
CA SER A 478 23.19 5.02 -30.58
C SER A 478 22.43 3.96 -31.40
N ILE A 479 21.18 3.68 -31.03
CA ILE A 479 20.24 2.89 -31.85
C ILE A 479 20.14 3.52 -33.24
N TYR A 480 19.72 4.78 -33.33
CA TYR A 480 19.53 5.47 -34.62
C TYR A 480 20.80 5.44 -35.48
N SER A 481 21.99 5.62 -34.88
CA SER A 481 23.28 5.50 -35.56
C SER A 481 23.52 4.12 -36.19
N LEU A 482 23.07 3.04 -35.55
CA LEU A 482 23.15 1.69 -36.11
C LEU A 482 22.21 1.47 -37.30
N PHE A 483 21.05 2.12 -37.33
CA PHE A 483 20.04 1.91 -38.39
C PHE A 483 20.20 2.85 -39.59
N VAL A 484 20.75 4.03 -39.39
CA VAL A 484 20.85 5.07 -40.42
C VAL A 484 21.77 4.65 -41.57
N GLY A 485 21.23 4.66 -42.80
CA GLY A 485 22.02 4.50 -44.01
C GLY A 485 22.13 3.08 -44.56
N ARG A 486 21.55 2.10 -43.87
CA ARG A 486 21.54 0.68 -44.27
C ARG A 486 20.30 0.32 -45.09
N THR A 487 20.48 -0.53 -46.09
CA THR A 487 19.40 -1.18 -46.84
C THR A 487 19.23 -2.60 -46.28
N TRP A 488 18.12 -2.89 -45.61
CA TRP A 488 17.92 -4.23 -45.03
C TRP A 488 17.36 -5.15 -46.12
N GLN A 489 17.92 -6.34 -46.32
CA GLN A 489 17.30 -7.34 -47.19
C GLN A 489 16.01 -7.83 -46.53
N ASP A 490 14.93 -7.92 -47.31
CA ASP A 490 13.71 -8.56 -46.85
C ASP A 490 13.97 -10.06 -46.63
N GLU A 491 13.50 -10.57 -45.48
CA GLU A 491 13.50 -11.97 -45.05
C GLU A 491 14.86 -12.60 -44.64
N VAL A 492 15.21 -12.47 -43.36
CA VAL A 492 15.83 -13.59 -42.64
C VAL A 492 14.89 -13.99 -41.53
N ILE A 493 14.17 -15.09 -41.74
CA ILE A 493 13.43 -15.76 -40.68
C ILE A 493 14.48 -16.54 -39.86
N ILE A 494 14.94 -15.96 -38.76
CA ILE A 494 15.63 -16.75 -37.74
C ILE A 494 14.53 -17.48 -36.97
N GLU A 495 14.45 -18.81 -37.12
CA GLU A 495 13.56 -19.67 -36.32
C GLU A 495 13.86 -19.46 -34.83
N SER A 496 13.11 -18.55 -34.21
CA SER A 496 13.27 -18.20 -32.80
C SER A 496 12.16 -18.87 -32.02
N HIS A 497 12.48 -20.03 -31.45
CA HIS A 497 11.55 -20.78 -30.62
C HIS A 497 11.29 -20.04 -29.30
N GLY A 498 10.03 -19.71 -29.02
CA GLY A 498 9.52 -19.41 -27.68
C GLY A 498 9.49 -17.93 -27.27
N MET A 499 10.66 -17.32 -26.97
CA MET A 499 10.71 -16.04 -26.25
C MET A 499 10.37 -14.82 -27.12
N LEU A 500 10.91 -14.77 -28.34
CA LEU A 500 10.72 -13.65 -29.27
C LEU A 500 9.27 -13.55 -29.78
N ASN A 501 8.50 -14.64 -29.71
CA ASN A 501 7.09 -14.68 -30.09
C ASN A 501 6.15 -13.99 -29.10
N ARG A 502 6.61 -13.67 -27.88
CA ARG A 502 5.83 -12.90 -26.89
C ARG A 502 5.99 -11.38 -27.05
N LEU A 503 6.96 -10.93 -27.83
CA LEU A 503 7.15 -9.51 -28.15
C LEU A 503 6.17 -9.09 -29.26
N ASP A 504 5.69 -7.85 -29.20
CA ASP A 504 4.99 -7.21 -30.33
C ASP A 504 5.86 -7.28 -31.61
N THR A 505 5.17 -7.34 -32.74
CA THR A 505 5.67 -7.31 -34.11
C THR A 505 6.81 -6.32 -34.33
N THR A 506 6.74 -5.13 -33.71
CA THR A 506 7.75 -4.08 -33.84
C THR A 506 9.02 -4.42 -33.07
N ALA A 507 8.90 -4.83 -31.81
CA ALA A 507 10.03 -5.19 -30.95
C ALA A 507 10.75 -6.45 -31.46
N ARG A 508 9.99 -7.43 -31.97
CA ARG A 508 10.54 -8.63 -32.59
C ARG A 508 11.42 -8.28 -33.80
N ARG A 509 10.98 -7.35 -34.66
CA ARG A 509 11.78 -6.86 -35.79
C ARG A 509 13.07 -6.19 -35.34
N VAL A 510 13.03 -5.35 -34.31
CA VAL A 510 14.22 -4.67 -33.77
C VAL A 510 15.26 -5.69 -33.25
N VAL A 511 14.82 -6.68 -32.48
CA VAL A 511 15.72 -7.71 -31.93
C VAL A 511 16.30 -8.59 -33.05
N GLN A 512 15.50 -8.98 -34.04
CA GLN A 512 15.97 -9.74 -35.20
C GLN A 512 17.03 -8.98 -36.00
N ILE A 513 16.83 -7.67 -36.20
CA ILE A 513 17.82 -6.82 -36.85
C ILE A 513 19.11 -6.73 -36.01
N MET A 514 19.02 -6.56 -34.68
CA MET A 514 20.21 -6.56 -33.82
C MET A 514 20.99 -7.89 -33.90
N ILE A 515 20.30 -9.03 -33.98
CA ILE A 515 20.93 -10.34 -34.17
C ILE A 515 21.64 -10.43 -35.53
N GLN A 516 21.08 -9.86 -36.60
CA GLN A 516 21.77 -9.81 -37.90
C GLN A 516 23.04 -8.96 -37.88
N ILE A 517 23.02 -7.82 -37.18
CA ILE A 517 24.21 -6.97 -37.00
C ILE A 517 25.29 -7.75 -36.24
N ILE A 518 24.91 -8.45 -35.16
CA ILE A 518 25.82 -9.30 -34.38
C ILE A 518 26.38 -10.45 -35.23
N LYS A 519 25.58 -11.02 -36.14
CA LYS A 519 26.01 -12.09 -37.05
C LYS A 519 26.79 -11.59 -38.28
N GLY A 520 27.02 -10.28 -38.41
CA GLY A 520 27.75 -9.68 -39.53
C GLY A 520 27.05 -9.79 -40.88
N SER A 521 25.71 -9.94 -40.90
CA SER A 521 24.93 -10.28 -42.11
C SER A 521 23.99 -9.16 -42.58
N ALA A 522 24.53 -8.01 -43.04
CA ALA A 522 23.88 -6.99 -43.92
C ALA A 522 24.70 -5.69 -43.86
N SER A 523 24.83 -4.78 -44.83
CA SER A 523 24.38 -4.56 -46.21
C SER A 523 25.14 -3.35 -46.78
N GLN A 524 24.93 -2.97 -48.04
CA GLN A 524 25.52 -1.76 -48.63
C GLN A 524 25.07 -0.47 -47.90
N ARG A 525 26.05 0.37 -47.52
CA ARG A 525 25.82 1.69 -46.93
C ARG A 525 25.63 2.76 -48.01
N THR A 526 24.59 3.57 -47.89
CA THR A 526 24.39 4.76 -48.76
C THR A 526 25.24 5.94 -48.28
N GLU A 527 25.76 6.75 -49.21
CA GLU A 527 26.57 7.94 -48.88
C GLU A 527 25.79 8.95 -48.01
N LYS A 528 24.50 9.16 -48.33
CA LYS A 528 23.58 9.98 -47.53
C LYS A 528 23.42 9.45 -46.10
N GLY A 529 23.45 8.12 -45.95
CA GLY A 529 23.43 7.42 -44.68
C GLY A 529 24.67 7.66 -43.83
N LEU A 530 25.85 7.50 -44.42
CA LEU A 530 27.14 7.74 -43.76
C LEU A 530 27.26 9.19 -43.24
N ARG A 531 26.80 10.19 -44.01
CA ARG A 531 26.79 11.60 -43.57
C ARG A 531 25.88 11.82 -42.37
N LYS A 532 24.68 11.24 -42.35
CA LYS A 532 23.77 11.31 -41.19
C LYS A 532 24.37 10.61 -39.97
N GLN A 533 24.96 9.43 -40.17
CA GLN A 533 25.57 8.65 -39.10
C GLN A 533 26.70 9.43 -38.43
N LYS A 534 27.59 10.07 -39.22
CA LYS A 534 28.68 10.92 -38.70
C LYS A 534 28.16 12.04 -37.80
N LEU A 535 27.11 12.72 -38.23
CA LEU A 535 26.52 13.81 -37.44
C LEU A 535 25.91 13.32 -36.11
N VAL A 536 25.14 12.23 -36.15
CA VAL A 536 24.55 11.62 -34.95
C VAL A 536 25.62 11.20 -33.96
N ASN A 537 26.72 10.65 -34.49
CA ASN A 537 27.89 10.23 -33.73
C ASN A 537 28.59 11.40 -33.03
N GLU A 538 28.77 12.54 -33.70
CA GLU A 538 29.35 13.76 -33.09
C GLU A 538 28.50 14.25 -31.90
N ILE A 539 27.17 14.26 -32.05
CA ILE A 539 26.24 14.68 -30.99
C ILE A 539 26.28 13.70 -29.81
N LEU A 540 26.26 12.40 -30.10
CA LEU A 540 26.31 11.34 -29.08
C LEU A 540 27.59 11.41 -28.23
N VAL A 541 28.74 11.65 -28.86
CA VAL A 541 30.02 11.80 -28.17
C VAL A 541 30.02 13.05 -27.28
N ALA A 542 29.58 14.19 -27.80
CA ALA A 542 29.51 15.43 -27.02
C ALA A 542 28.58 15.30 -25.80
N GLY A 543 27.41 14.69 -25.97
CA GLY A 543 26.46 14.45 -24.87
C GLY A 543 27.01 13.50 -23.80
N SER A 544 27.71 12.44 -24.21
CA SER A 544 28.42 11.53 -23.32
C SER A 544 29.54 12.22 -22.51
N ASP A 545 30.26 13.15 -23.13
CA ASP A 545 31.33 13.91 -22.47
C ASP A 545 30.76 14.87 -21.43
N MET A 546 29.69 15.60 -21.77
CA MET A 546 29.00 16.48 -20.84
C MET A 546 28.46 15.71 -19.63
N GLN A 547 27.82 14.57 -19.85
CA GLN A 547 27.28 13.75 -18.76
C GLN A 547 28.39 13.20 -17.85
N SER A 548 29.57 12.88 -18.40
CA SER A 548 30.71 12.45 -17.60
C SER A 548 31.21 13.54 -16.65
N TRP A 549 31.28 14.79 -17.12
CA TRP A 549 31.62 15.93 -16.26
C TRP A 549 30.57 16.21 -15.19
N SER A 550 29.28 16.19 -15.54
CA SER A 550 28.19 16.34 -14.56
C SER A 550 28.20 15.23 -13.53
N GLY A 551 28.48 13.99 -13.94
CA GLY A 551 28.60 12.85 -13.04
C GLY A 551 29.76 12.97 -12.06
N ILE A 552 30.93 13.43 -12.53
CA ILE A 552 32.07 13.73 -11.66
C ILE A 552 31.71 14.82 -10.65
N ALA A 553 31.06 15.90 -11.10
CA ALA A 553 30.63 16.98 -10.22
C ALA A 553 29.64 16.49 -9.14
N LEU A 554 28.66 15.66 -9.52
CA LEU A 554 27.69 15.07 -8.60
C LEU A 554 28.38 14.19 -7.55
N LEU A 555 29.31 13.32 -7.96
CA LEU A 555 30.04 12.45 -7.03
C LEU A 555 30.95 13.27 -6.09
N ILE A 556 31.61 14.32 -6.58
CA ILE A 556 32.41 15.23 -5.74
C ILE A 556 31.52 15.93 -4.72
N ALA A 557 30.37 16.47 -5.14
CA ALA A 557 29.40 17.10 -4.23
C ALA A 557 28.94 16.12 -3.13
N ALA A 558 28.65 14.88 -3.52
CA ALA A 558 28.28 13.82 -2.57
C ALA A 558 29.41 13.50 -1.58
N PHE A 559 30.67 13.43 -2.03
CA PHE A 559 31.82 13.23 -1.13
C PHE A 559 32.04 14.39 -0.16
N VAL A 560 31.81 15.63 -0.60
CA VAL A 560 31.90 16.82 0.27
C VAL A 560 30.85 16.76 1.38
N GLN A 561 29.65 16.27 1.08
CA GLN A 561 28.52 16.20 2.01
C GLN A 561 28.35 14.81 2.66
N ILE A 562 29.34 13.92 2.54
CA ILE A 562 29.21 12.49 2.86
C ILE A 562 28.80 12.17 4.31
N ARG A 563 29.01 13.14 5.22
CA ARG A 563 28.66 13.01 6.64
C ARG A 563 27.25 13.50 6.97
N THR A 564 26.65 14.32 6.11
CA THR A 564 25.37 14.99 6.34
C THR A 564 24.24 14.42 5.48
N ILE A 565 24.56 13.76 4.37
CA ILE A 565 23.57 13.13 3.50
C ILE A 565 22.99 11.84 4.10
N SER A 566 21.69 11.64 3.89
CA SER A 566 20.96 10.46 4.36
C SER A 566 21.24 9.21 3.51
N LEU A 567 20.88 8.03 4.03
CA LEU A 567 20.96 6.77 3.26
C LEU A 567 20.07 6.81 2.01
N TYR A 568 18.90 7.45 2.07
CA TYR A 568 18.03 7.70 0.92
C TYR A 568 18.77 8.48 -0.17
N GLN A 569 19.38 9.61 0.18
CA GLN A 569 20.10 10.45 -0.79
C GLN A 569 21.31 9.73 -1.38
N LEU A 570 22.02 8.93 -0.59
CA LEU A 570 23.12 8.10 -1.09
C LEU A 570 22.65 7.10 -2.17
N HIS A 571 21.48 6.49 -1.98
CA HIS A 571 20.87 5.61 -2.98
C HIS A 571 20.50 6.37 -4.26
N ILE A 572 19.84 7.52 -4.13
CA ILE A 572 19.47 8.37 -5.28
C ILE A 572 20.72 8.78 -6.09
N ILE A 573 21.79 9.20 -5.43
CA ILE A 573 23.05 9.59 -6.08
C ILE A 573 23.68 8.40 -6.80
N TYR A 574 23.67 7.22 -6.17
CA TYR A 574 24.24 6.00 -6.74
C TYR A 574 23.61 5.67 -8.11
N ASP A 575 22.29 5.62 -8.18
CA ASP A 575 21.61 5.29 -9.44
C ASP A 575 21.68 6.45 -10.45
N THR A 576 21.61 7.70 -9.99
CA THR A 576 21.75 8.88 -10.85
C THR A 576 23.12 8.92 -11.54
N ALA A 577 24.19 8.65 -10.78
CA ALA A 577 25.54 8.58 -11.34
C ALA A 577 25.68 7.44 -12.34
N SER A 578 24.94 6.33 -12.17
CA SER A 578 25.02 5.15 -13.05
C SER A 578 24.60 5.45 -14.51
N PHE A 579 23.80 6.48 -14.77
CA PHE A 579 23.48 6.94 -16.14
C PHE A 579 24.71 7.38 -16.95
N VAL A 580 25.80 7.78 -16.28
CA VAL A 580 27.06 8.14 -16.94
C VAL A 580 27.67 6.93 -17.65
N ALA A 581 27.64 5.75 -17.02
CA ALA A 581 28.12 4.52 -17.64
C ALA A 581 27.25 4.12 -18.83
N ILE A 582 25.92 4.26 -18.71
CA ILE A 582 24.97 3.97 -19.80
C ILE A 582 25.30 4.82 -21.04
N SER A 583 25.47 6.14 -20.86
CA SER A 583 25.77 7.04 -21.97
C SER A 583 27.16 6.83 -22.57
N ASN A 584 28.17 6.56 -21.74
CA ASN A 584 29.50 6.22 -22.22
C ASN A 584 29.49 4.89 -23.00
N CYS A 585 28.80 3.86 -22.52
CA CYS A 585 28.64 2.59 -23.23
C CYS A 585 27.89 2.78 -24.56
N ALA A 586 26.85 3.62 -24.59
CA ALA A 586 26.12 3.93 -25.82
C ALA A 586 27.01 4.66 -26.86
N ALA A 587 27.98 5.46 -26.41
CA ALA A 587 28.88 6.24 -27.28
C ALA A 587 30.21 5.54 -27.62
N ILE A 588 30.60 4.50 -26.87
CA ILE A 588 31.98 3.98 -26.85
C ILE A 588 32.49 3.49 -28.22
N ALA A 589 31.62 2.87 -29.02
CA ALA A 589 32.01 2.27 -30.29
C ALA A 589 32.15 3.30 -31.42
N ILE A 590 31.99 4.58 -31.13
CA ILE A 590 32.18 5.68 -32.07
C ILE A 590 33.49 6.41 -31.77
N THR A 591 33.92 6.41 -30.51
CA THR A 591 35.19 6.96 -30.03
C THR A 591 36.39 6.06 -30.36
N TYR A 592 36.58 5.77 -31.65
CA TYR A 592 37.80 5.14 -32.15
C TYR A 592 38.97 6.12 -32.11
N GLY A 593 39.98 5.80 -31.32
CA GLY A 593 41.18 6.60 -31.25
C GLY A 593 42.17 6.11 -30.18
N PRO A 594 43.42 6.59 -30.25
CA PRO A 594 44.41 6.34 -29.20
C PRO A 594 43.94 6.91 -27.86
N PHE A 595 44.52 6.39 -26.77
CA PHE A 595 44.24 6.86 -25.41
C PHE A 595 44.37 8.39 -25.33
N GLY A 596 43.34 9.04 -24.80
CA GLY A 596 43.22 10.52 -24.78
C GLY A 596 42.38 11.01 -23.61
N ILE A 597 42.13 12.33 -23.55
CA ILE A 597 41.47 13.01 -22.41
C ILE A 597 40.16 12.35 -22.02
N LYS A 598 39.31 11.94 -22.97
CA LYS A 598 38.05 11.24 -22.70
C LYS A 598 38.25 9.95 -21.89
N HIS A 599 39.26 9.16 -22.21
CA HIS A 599 39.57 7.93 -21.49
C HIS A 599 39.99 8.23 -20.04
N LEU A 600 40.78 9.30 -19.85
CA LEU A 600 41.14 9.76 -18.52
C LEU A 600 39.92 10.19 -17.70
N VAL A 601 38.99 10.95 -18.30
CA VAL A 601 37.74 11.38 -17.64
C VAL A 601 36.88 10.18 -17.23
N MET A 602 36.73 9.17 -18.10
CA MET A 602 36.00 7.95 -17.75
C MET A 602 36.68 7.16 -16.61
N ILE A 603 38.01 7.08 -16.60
CA ILE A 603 38.76 6.44 -15.50
C ILE A 603 38.55 7.21 -14.19
N ILE A 604 38.65 8.54 -14.21
CA ILE A 604 38.41 9.39 -13.04
C ILE A 604 37.00 9.17 -12.51
N TRP A 605 35.99 9.20 -13.38
CA TRP A 605 34.61 8.94 -13.00
C TRP A 605 34.44 7.53 -12.41
N SER A 606 35.04 6.50 -13.02
CA SER A 606 34.96 5.11 -12.54
C SER A 606 35.55 4.95 -11.15
N LEU A 607 36.70 5.60 -10.88
CA LEU A 607 37.35 5.58 -9.58
C LEU A 607 36.51 6.29 -8.52
N LEU A 608 35.93 7.45 -8.86
CA LEU A 608 35.02 8.18 -7.97
C LEU A 608 33.75 7.38 -7.69
N TYR A 609 33.15 6.76 -8.71
CA TYR A 609 31.94 5.95 -8.58
C TYR A 609 32.17 4.70 -7.74
N LEU A 610 33.30 4.00 -7.95
CA LEU A 610 33.68 2.85 -7.13
C LEU A 610 33.93 3.27 -5.68
N GLY A 611 34.68 4.36 -5.47
CA GLY A 611 34.91 4.93 -4.15
C GLY A 611 33.60 5.30 -3.44
N PHE A 612 32.66 5.91 -4.17
CA PHE A 612 31.36 6.30 -3.66
C PHE A 612 30.52 5.08 -3.29
N THR A 613 30.50 4.06 -4.15
CA THR A 613 29.78 2.80 -3.89
C THR A 613 30.32 2.09 -2.64
N ILE A 614 31.64 2.08 -2.45
CA ILE A 614 32.26 1.50 -1.25
C ILE A 614 31.81 2.28 -0.01
N VAL A 615 31.82 3.62 -0.05
CA VAL A 615 31.36 4.44 1.07
C VAL A 615 29.87 4.25 1.32
N PHE A 616 29.04 4.18 0.29
CA PHE A 616 27.61 3.90 0.41
C PHE A 616 27.38 2.53 1.07
N GLY A 617 28.08 1.49 0.62
CA GLY A 617 28.06 0.18 1.26
C GLY A 617 28.50 0.22 2.73
N ILE A 618 29.54 0.99 3.08
CA ILE A 618 29.93 1.15 4.49
C ILE A 618 28.85 1.88 5.29
N ARG A 619 28.24 2.93 4.73
CA ARG A 619 27.17 3.71 5.37
C ARG A 619 25.90 2.89 5.57
N LEU A 620 25.55 1.99 4.64
CA LEU A 620 24.42 1.08 4.80
C LEU A 620 24.51 0.22 6.07
N ARG A 621 25.72 -0.05 6.59
CA ARG A 621 25.87 -0.78 7.86
C ARG A 621 25.38 0.00 9.09
N SER A 622 25.21 1.32 8.97
CA SER A 622 24.55 2.12 10.00
C SER A 622 23.05 2.20 9.76
N TRP A 623 22.44 1.19 9.12
CA TRP A 623 20.99 1.14 8.98
C TRP A 623 20.34 1.10 10.37
N ASN A 624 19.43 2.03 10.62
CA ASN A 624 18.67 2.10 11.85
C ASN A 624 17.34 2.83 11.59
N ASP A 625 16.23 2.14 11.83
CA ASP A 625 14.88 2.62 11.55
C ASP A 625 14.41 3.75 12.48
N ASP A 626 15.08 3.92 13.62
CA ASP A 626 14.76 4.90 14.66
C ASP A 626 15.61 6.18 14.55
N ILE A 627 16.64 6.20 13.70
CA ILE A 627 17.57 7.33 13.60
C ILE A 627 17.33 8.08 12.28
N PRO A 628 17.01 9.39 12.34
CA PRO A 628 16.81 10.21 11.16
C PRO A 628 17.94 10.08 10.13
N GLY A 629 17.55 9.82 8.89
CA GLY A 629 18.47 9.68 7.75
C GLY A 629 19.33 8.41 7.74
N GLN A 630 19.09 7.46 8.65
CA GLN A 630 19.76 6.14 8.70
C GLN A 630 18.90 4.99 8.19
N CYS A 631 17.80 5.30 7.52
CA CYS A 631 16.90 4.33 6.94
C CYS A 631 16.15 5.01 5.78
N TYR A 632 15.38 4.23 5.02
CA TYR A 632 14.42 4.73 4.03
C TYR A 632 13.41 3.66 3.67
N ILE A 633 12.30 4.09 3.05
CA ILE A 633 11.20 3.21 2.64
C ILE A 633 11.58 2.46 1.37
N THR A 634 11.39 1.13 1.38
CA THR A 634 11.89 0.22 0.33
C THR A 634 10.80 -0.58 -0.38
N SER A 635 9.52 -0.38 -0.04
CA SER A 635 8.37 -1.20 -0.46
C SER A 635 8.14 -1.32 -1.97
N GLY A 636 8.77 -0.47 -2.79
CA GLY A 636 8.70 -0.47 -4.25
C GLY A 636 9.96 -0.97 -4.96
N ILE A 637 11.05 -1.22 -4.22
CA ILE A 637 12.32 -1.75 -4.78
C ILE A 637 12.74 -3.09 -4.17
N ALA A 638 12.16 -3.48 -3.04
CA ALA A 638 12.39 -4.76 -2.37
C ALA A 638 11.09 -5.56 -2.21
N ALA A 639 11.18 -6.89 -2.27
CA ALA A 639 10.04 -7.76 -2.00
C ALA A 639 9.66 -7.73 -0.50
N PRO A 640 8.36 -7.85 -0.15
CA PRO A 640 7.91 -7.89 1.24
C PRO A 640 8.61 -8.98 2.05
N GLY A 641 9.04 -8.65 3.27
CA GLY A 641 9.71 -9.58 4.19
C GLY A 641 11.22 -9.69 4.02
N ASN A 642 11.82 -8.96 3.08
CA ASN A 642 13.27 -8.89 2.96
C ASN A 642 13.87 -7.88 3.96
N GLU A 643 14.92 -8.28 4.67
CA GLU A 643 15.61 -7.43 5.65
C GLU A 643 16.56 -6.43 4.98
N HIS A 644 16.52 -5.19 5.48
CA HIS A 644 17.47 -4.14 5.12
C HIS A 644 18.55 -4.03 6.21
N PRO A 645 19.82 -3.78 5.85
CA PRO A 645 20.33 -3.33 4.54
C PRO A 645 20.81 -4.48 3.62
N TYR A 646 20.44 -5.74 3.88
CA TYR A 646 20.98 -6.89 3.16
C TYR A 646 20.65 -6.86 1.66
N VAL A 647 19.40 -6.54 1.31
CA VAL A 647 18.98 -6.43 -0.09
C VAL A 647 19.68 -5.28 -0.81
N ASP A 648 19.88 -4.14 -0.14
CA ASP A 648 20.60 -3.01 -0.73
C ASP A 648 22.05 -3.37 -1.02
N HIS A 649 22.70 -4.12 -0.12
CA HIS A 649 24.03 -4.66 -0.35
C HIS A 649 24.10 -5.57 -1.57
N ILE A 650 23.11 -6.44 -1.77
CA ILE A 650 23.03 -7.28 -2.97
C ILE A 650 22.86 -6.41 -4.21
N TYR A 651 21.89 -5.49 -4.19
CA TYR A 651 21.58 -4.60 -5.29
C TYR A 651 22.83 -3.84 -5.75
N ILE A 652 23.44 -3.05 -4.86
CA ILE A 652 24.61 -2.22 -5.21
C ILE A 652 25.81 -3.07 -5.62
N SER A 653 25.97 -4.28 -5.08
CA SER A 653 27.09 -5.15 -5.46
C SER A 653 26.95 -5.66 -6.88
N ILE A 654 25.74 -6.13 -7.24
CA ILE A 654 25.45 -6.65 -8.59
C ILE A 654 25.50 -5.50 -9.61
N THR A 655 24.81 -4.40 -9.34
CA THR A 655 24.71 -3.28 -10.29
C THR A 655 26.04 -2.55 -10.41
N CYS A 656 26.82 -2.36 -9.34
CA CYS A 656 28.16 -1.75 -9.44
C CYS A 656 29.12 -2.63 -10.23
N LEU A 657 29.16 -3.94 -9.95
CA LEU A 657 29.99 -4.88 -10.70
C LEU A 657 29.62 -4.84 -12.19
N TYR A 658 28.33 -4.78 -12.50
CA TYR A 658 27.86 -4.63 -13.88
C TYR A 658 28.31 -3.30 -14.49
N VAL A 659 28.04 -2.15 -13.84
CA VAL A 659 28.41 -0.79 -14.30
C VAL A 659 29.90 -0.68 -14.60
N ILE A 660 30.74 -1.22 -13.72
CA ILE A 660 32.19 -1.19 -13.89
C ILE A 660 32.62 -2.14 -15.01
N SER A 661 32.11 -3.37 -15.01
CA SER A 661 32.45 -4.38 -16.03
C SER A 661 32.00 -3.95 -17.42
N SER A 662 30.84 -3.31 -17.57
CA SER A 662 30.32 -2.80 -18.83
C SER A 662 31.23 -1.74 -19.41
N LEU A 663 31.64 -0.77 -18.58
CA LEU A 663 32.52 0.32 -18.99
C LEU A 663 33.93 -0.18 -19.34
N TYR A 664 34.50 -1.13 -18.58
CA TYR A 664 35.80 -1.72 -18.89
C TYR A 664 35.77 -2.68 -20.09
N ALA A 665 34.69 -3.43 -20.28
CA ALA A 665 34.48 -4.23 -21.50
C ALA A 665 34.40 -3.32 -22.73
N ALA A 666 33.63 -2.23 -22.62
CA ALA A 666 33.53 -1.19 -23.65
C ALA A 666 34.90 -0.56 -23.99
N LEU A 667 35.72 -0.24 -22.98
CA LEU A 667 37.10 0.22 -23.14
C LEU A 667 38.04 -0.85 -23.76
N GLY A 668 37.89 -2.11 -23.35
CA GLY A 668 38.71 -3.24 -23.78
C GLY A 668 38.51 -3.61 -25.27
N LEU A 669 37.31 -3.41 -25.80
CA LEU A 669 36.97 -3.61 -27.23
C LEU A 669 37.81 -2.74 -28.19
N ASN A 670 38.48 -1.70 -27.68
CA ASN A 670 39.26 -0.72 -28.43
C ASN A 670 40.80 -0.86 -28.25
N SER A 671 41.28 -1.70 -27.33
CA SER A 671 42.73 -1.84 -27.12
C SER A 671 43.30 -3.00 -27.95
N SER A 672 44.19 -2.73 -28.89
CA SER A 672 45.03 -3.76 -29.53
C SER A 672 46.22 -4.19 -28.66
N LYS A 673 46.39 -3.60 -27.46
CA LYS A 673 47.61 -3.76 -26.64
C LYS A 673 47.43 -3.87 -25.12
N ILE A 674 46.27 -3.55 -24.53
CA ILE A 674 46.15 -3.50 -23.05
C ILE A 674 45.64 -4.82 -22.46
N LEU A 675 44.84 -5.57 -23.21
CA LEU A 675 44.43 -6.93 -22.88
C LEU A 675 44.41 -7.74 -24.18
N ASP A 676 45.34 -8.67 -24.35
CA ASP A 676 45.29 -9.62 -25.47
C ASP A 676 44.16 -10.62 -25.21
N PHE A 677 42.92 -10.22 -25.50
CA PHE A 677 41.72 -11.07 -25.40
C PHE A 677 41.79 -12.32 -26.30
N ASN A 678 42.79 -12.42 -27.18
CA ASN A 678 43.08 -13.59 -28.01
C ASN A 678 44.08 -14.57 -27.36
N SER A 679 44.67 -14.23 -26.21
CA SER A 679 45.47 -15.18 -25.44
C SER A 679 44.57 -16.32 -24.96
N LYS A 680 44.90 -17.55 -25.39
CA LYS A 680 44.23 -18.80 -24.97
C LYS A 680 44.04 -18.86 -23.45
N THR A 681 45.06 -18.40 -22.72
CA THR A 681 45.10 -18.35 -21.26
C THR A 681 44.06 -17.41 -20.63
N TYR A 682 43.72 -16.29 -21.29
CA TYR A 682 42.74 -15.34 -20.79
C TYR A 682 41.30 -15.79 -21.08
N ARG A 683 41.06 -16.38 -22.27
CA ARG A 683 39.78 -17.04 -22.60
C ARG A 683 39.45 -18.14 -21.60
N ASP A 684 40.42 -19.00 -21.32
CA ASP A 684 40.22 -20.11 -20.38
C ASP A 684 39.96 -19.60 -18.96
N ARG A 685 40.57 -18.46 -18.56
CA ARG A 685 40.32 -17.83 -17.25
C ARG A 685 38.92 -17.22 -17.14
N ILE A 686 38.47 -16.46 -18.15
CA ILE A 686 37.12 -15.91 -18.17
C ILE A 686 36.09 -17.04 -18.15
N LEU A 687 36.22 -18.03 -19.03
CA LEU A 687 35.32 -19.18 -19.06
C LEU A 687 35.30 -19.94 -17.72
N SER A 688 36.47 -20.14 -17.09
CA SER A 688 36.54 -20.78 -15.77
C SER A 688 35.87 -19.96 -14.66
N ALA A 689 35.97 -18.63 -14.73
CA ALA A 689 35.36 -17.71 -13.76
C ALA A 689 33.84 -17.64 -13.97
N THR A 690 33.38 -17.59 -15.22
CA THR A 690 31.96 -17.65 -15.57
C THR A 690 31.35 -19.00 -15.17
N ASP A 691 32.05 -20.12 -15.37
CA ASP A 691 31.59 -21.44 -14.95
C ASP A 691 31.64 -21.62 -13.41
N ALA A 692 32.52 -20.91 -12.70
CA ALA A 692 32.51 -20.88 -11.23
C ALA A 692 31.33 -20.07 -10.68
N ILE A 693 31.03 -18.91 -11.28
CA ILE A 693 29.90 -18.05 -10.94
C ILE A 693 28.57 -18.75 -11.28
N ASP A 694 28.46 -19.40 -12.44
CA ASP A 694 27.28 -20.19 -12.83
C ASP A 694 27.00 -21.32 -11.83
N ARG A 695 28.04 -22.04 -11.38
CA ARG A 695 27.90 -23.09 -10.36
C ARG A 695 27.40 -22.55 -9.02
N GLN A 696 27.87 -21.38 -8.58
CA GLN A 696 27.42 -20.78 -7.32
C GLN A 696 25.99 -20.24 -7.41
N LEU A 697 25.64 -19.56 -8.51
CA LEU A 697 24.30 -19.03 -8.75
C LEU A 697 23.27 -20.16 -8.79
N ARG A 698 23.57 -21.27 -9.48
CA ARG A 698 22.67 -22.43 -9.56
C ARG A 698 22.36 -23.08 -8.21
N GLN A 699 23.23 -22.95 -7.22
CA GLN A 699 23.03 -23.53 -5.89
C GLN A 699 22.04 -22.74 -5.02
N HIS A 700 21.78 -21.46 -5.34
CA HIS A 700 21.01 -20.55 -4.49
C HIS A 700 19.74 -20.00 -5.16
N LEU A 701 19.51 -20.32 -6.44
CA LEU A 701 18.37 -19.82 -7.20
C LEU A 701 17.21 -20.82 -7.21
N SER A 702 15.98 -20.30 -7.12
CA SER A 702 14.77 -21.12 -7.24
C SER A 702 14.62 -21.72 -8.66
N PRO A 703 13.77 -22.76 -8.84
CA PRO A 703 13.57 -23.42 -10.14
C PRO A 703 13.16 -22.46 -11.27
N GLU A 704 12.38 -21.42 -10.96
CA GLU A 704 11.94 -20.40 -11.92
C GLU A 704 13.10 -19.48 -12.35
N TYR A 705 13.94 -19.05 -11.40
CA TYR A 705 15.12 -18.25 -11.72
C TYR A 705 16.18 -19.07 -12.46
N LEU A 706 16.33 -20.35 -12.16
CA LEU A 706 17.18 -21.29 -12.89
C LEU A 706 16.75 -21.42 -14.36
N GLU A 707 15.45 -21.43 -14.65
CA GLU A 707 14.95 -21.47 -16.03
C GLU A 707 15.30 -20.19 -16.80
N LEU A 708 15.20 -19.03 -16.15
CA LEU A 708 15.60 -17.74 -16.73
C LEU A 708 17.11 -17.67 -16.96
N LEU A 709 17.90 -18.12 -15.98
CA LEU A 709 19.37 -18.19 -16.04
C LEU A 709 19.84 -19.09 -17.19
N ASN A 710 19.19 -20.26 -17.36
CA ASN A 710 19.47 -21.20 -18.44
C ASN A 710 19.18 -20.63 -19.83
N LYS A 711 18.23 -19.70 -19.95
CA LYS A 711 17.92 -18.99 -21.21
C LYS A 711 18.87 -17.81 -21.46
N ALA A 712 19.38 -17.17 -20.40
CA ALA A 712 20.24 -15.99 -20.49
C ALA A 712 21.74 -16.30 -20.69
N ILE A 713 22.26 -17.38 -20.10
CA ILE A 713 23.69 -17.74 -20.17
C ILE A 713 24.21 -17.94 -21.60
N PRO A 714 23.49 -18.62 -22.51
CA PRO A 714 23.93 -18.74 -23.91
C PRO A 714 24.02 -17.39 -24.64
N LEU A 715 23.24 -16.38 -24.22
CA LEU A 715 23.28 -15.02 -24.77
C LEU A 715 24.45 -14.19 -24.19
N LEU A 716 24.90 -14.51 -22.98
CA LEU A 716 26.04 -13.87 -22.30
C LEU A 716 27.39 -14.50 -22.66
N ARG A 717 27.42 -15.73 -23.18
CA ARG A 717 28.61 -16.37 -23.75
C ARG A 717 28.97 -15.71 -25.09
N LEU A 718 29.61 -14.55 -25.01
CA LEU A 718 30.21 -13.87 -26.17
C LEU A 718 31.35 -14.75 -26.72
N ASP A 719 31.22 -15.24 -27.97
CA ASP A 719 32.29 -15.97 -28.66
C ASP A 719 33.49 -15.04 -28.93
N PRO A 720 34.67 -15.22 -28.30
CA PRO A 720 35.77 -14.27 -28.39
C PRO A 720 36.45 -14.18 -29.78
N THR A 721 35.90 -14.78 -30.85
CA THR A 721 36.32 -14.55 -32.25
C THR A 721 35.83 -13.23 -32.86
N PHE A 722 35.13 -12.37 -32.11
CA PHE A 722 34.44 -11.13 -32.50
C PHE A 722 35.29 -9.93 -32.99
N SER A 723 36.49 -10.14 -33.53
CA SER A 723 37.60 -9.20 -33.30
C SER A 723 37.67 -7.88 -34.09
N GLU A 724 36.96 -7.63 -35.20
CA GLU A 724 37.25 -6.41 -36.01
C GLU A 724 36.07 -5.57 -36.52
N ASP A 725 34.81 -6.03 -36.53
CA ASP A 725 33.69 -5.21 -37.03
C ASP A 725 33.27 -4.11 -36.03
N PRO A 726 33.41 -2.82 -36.38
CA PRO A 726 33.02 -1.71 -35.50
C PRO A 726 31.55 -1.71 -35.08
N ASP A 727 30.66 -2.18 -35.96
CA ASP A 727 29.21 -2.15 -35.73
C ASP A 727 28.76 -3.25 -34.76
N ALA A 728 29.43 -4.41 -34.82
CA ALA A 728 29.20 -5.51 -33.86
C ALA A 728 29.63 -5.08 -32.45
N LYS A 729 30.79 -4.41 -32.32
CA LYS A 729 31.26 -3.84 -31.05
C LYS A 729 30.28 -2.81 -30.48
N GLN A 730 29.74 -1.94 -31.34
CA GLN A 730 28.69 -0.97 -30.96
C GLN A 730 27.42 -1.66 -30.47
N THR A 731 26.99 -2.72 -31.15
CA THR A 731 25.76 -3.44 -30.81
C THR A 731 25.87 -4.14 -29.46
N VAL A 732 27.01 -4.77 -29.16
CA VAL A 732 27.25 -5.39 -27.85
C VAL A 732 27.28 -4.34 -26.73
N ALA A 733 28.00 -3.23 -26.91
CA ALA A 733 28.05 -2.16 -25.91
C ALA A 733 26.66 -1.52 -25.66
N LEU A 734 25.87 -1.36 -26.71
CA LEU A 734 24.49 -0.86 -26.63
C LEU A 734 23.55 -1.82 -25.91
N LEU A 735 23.66 -3.13 -26.18
CA LEU A 735 22.87 -4.15 -25.46
C LEU A 735 23.15 -4.12 -23.96
N ILE A 736 24.41 -3.95 -23.59
CA ILE A 736 24.83 -3.83 -22.20
C ILE A 736 24.20 -2.58 -21.54
N ALA A 737 24.18 -1.44 -22.25
CA ALA A 737 23.57 -0.19 -21.79
C ALA A 737 22.03 -0.28 -21.69
N LEU A 738 21.37 -0.98 -22.62
CA LEU A 738 19.91 -1.16 -22.67
C LEU A 738 19.37 -1.95 -21.48
N ILE A 739 20.15 -2.86 -20.91
CA ILE A 739 19.74 -3.62 -19.72
C ILE A 739 19.78 -2.73 -18.47
N GLN A 740 20.75 -1.83 -18.37
CA GLN A 740 20.92 -0.99 -17.18
C GLN A 740 19.95 0.17 -17.12
N TYR A 741 19.61 0.77 -18.26
CA TYR A 741 18.80 1.98 -18.31
C TYR A 741 17.46 1.83 -17.56
N PRO A 742 16.62 0.81 -17.82
CA PRO A 742 15.36 0.64 -17.11
C PRO A 742 15.53 0.40 -15.61
N VAL A 743 16.58 -0.32 -15.20
CA VAL A 743 16.83 -0.65 -13.78
C VAL A 743 17.09 0.61 -12.97
N HIS A 744 18.06 1.43 -13.40
CA HIS A 744 18.40 2.66 -12.67
C HIS A 744 17.32 3.74 -12.80
N THR A 745 16.60 3.80 -13.94
CA THR A 745 15.43 4.68 -14.08
C THR A 745 14.33 4.28 -13.11
N TYR A 746 13.96 3.00 -13.05
CA TYR A 746 12.95 2.53 -12.11
C TYR A 746 13.37 2.80 -10.66
N SER A 747 14.60 2.43 -10.29
CA SER A 747 15.11 2.60 -8.94
C SER A 747 15.07 4.06 -8.48
N VAL A 748 15.63 5.01 -9.24
CA VAL A 748 15.65 6.44 -8.89
C VAL A 748 14.24 6.99 -8.67
N PHE A 749 13.34 6.78 -9.62
CA PHE A 749 12.02 7.41 -9.57
C PHE A 749 11.10 6.74 -8.56
N MET A 750 11.19 5.41 -8.40
CA MET A 750 10.43 4.69 -7.38
C MET A 750 10.92 5.04 -5.98
N MET A 751 12.25 5.04 -5.76
CA MET A 751 12.84 5.47 -4.49
C MET A 751 12.35 6.85 -4.09
N ARG A 752 12.41 7.81 -5.02
CA ARG A 752 11.93 9.17 -4.76
C ARG A 752 10.43 9.21 -4.47
N ALA A 753 9.59 8.54 -5.26
CA ALA A 753 8.14 8.58 -5.12
C ALA A 753 7.66 8.07 -3.74
N MET A 754 8.35 7.08 -3.16
CA MET A 754 8.00 6.53 -1.85
C MET A 754 8.53 7.36 -0.67
N ASN A 755 9.66 8.03 -0.88
CA ASN A 755 10.44 8.63 0.21
C ASN A 755 10.27 10.14 0.31
N GLU A 756 9.99 10.85 -0.78
CA GLU A 756 9.93 12.33 -0.80
C GLU A 756 8.98 12.91 0.26
N SER A 757 7.83 12.28 0.51
CA SER A 757 6.87 12.73 1.52
C SER A 757 7.32 12.55 2.97
N HIS A 758 8.43 11.85 3.20
CA HIS A 758 8.97 11.52 4.51
C HIS A 758 10.25 12.33 4.86
N LEU A 759 10.68 13.23 3.97
CA LEU A 759 11.75 14.19 4.25
C LEU A 759 11.23 15.29 5.19
N VAL A 760 11.99 15.64 6.22
CA VAL A 760 11.59 16.61 7.24
C VAL A 760 12.41 17.90 7.09
N GLN A 761 11.75 19.07 7.24
CA GLN A 761 12.27 20.46 7.22
C GLN A 761 12.37 21.24 5.88
N GLY A 762 11.86 22.49 5.91
CA GLY A 762 12.43 23.73 5.35
C GLY A 762 12.54 23.96 3.83
N SER A 763 12.83 22.92 3.04
CA SER A 763 12.92 22.98 1.58
C SER A 763 12.48 21.65 0.99
N THR A 764 12.00 21.65 -0.25
CA THR A 764 11.61 20.43 -0.96
C THR A 764 12.66 20.04 -1.99
N GLU A 765 12.76 18.76 -2.34
CA GLU A 765 13.58 18.33 -3.49
C GLU A 765 12.98 18.77 -4.85
N GLN A 766 11.86 19.50 -4.84
CA GLN A 766 11.29 20.23 -5.97
C GLN A 766 11.82 21.67 -6.08
N ASP A 767 12.41 22.22 -5.01
CA ASP A 767 12.91 23.59 -5.00
C ASP A 767 14.13 23.71 -5.92
N TRP A 768 14.23 24.79 -6.69
CA TRP A 768 15.30 24.95 -7.67
C TRP A 768 16.60 25.44 -7.01
N GLY A 769 17.49 24.47 -6.73
CA GLY A 769 18.88 24.73 -6.31
C GLY A 769 19.84 25.00 -7.47
N PHE A 770 21.05 25.45 -7.15
CA PHE A 770 22.12 25.68 -8.13
C PHE A 770 22.44 24.40 -8.92
N GLY A 771 22.46 23.25 -8.24
CA GLY A 771 22.73 21.94 -8.86
C GLY A 771 21.73 21.61 -9.97
N GLN A 772 20.44 21.84 -9.74
CA GLN A 772 19.38 21.59 -10.72
C GLN A 772 19.44 22.53 -11.92
N VAL A 773 19.68 23.82 -11.68
CA VAL A 773 19.83 24.81 -12.76
C VAL A 773 20.99 24.43 -13.69
N VAL A 774 22.14 24.04 -13.13
CA VAL A 774 23.30 23.62 -13.91
C VAL A 774 22.99 22.34 -14.70
N ALA A 775 22.39 21.32 -14.06
CA ALA A 775 22.08 20.05 -14.72
C ALA A 775 21.14 20.23 -15.92
N ILE A 776 20.07 21.01 -15.76
CA ILE A 776 19.11 21.30 -16.83
C ILE A 776 19.73 22.17 -17.92
N THR A 777 20.60 23.14 -17.58
CA THR A 777 21.29 23.97 -18.57
C THR A 777 22.22 23.14 -19.46
N LEU A 778 22.96 22.19 -18.86
CA LEU A 778 23.82 21.27 -19.60
C LEU A 778 23.01 20.33 -20.50
N LEU A 779 21.87 19.81 -20.03
CA LEU A 779 20.94 19.07 -20.89
C LEU A 779 20.43 19.95 -22.05
N GLY A 780 20.06 21.19 -21.77
CA GLY A 780 19.62 22.16 -22.79
C GLY A 780 20.67 22.38 -23.88
N SER A 781 21.96 22.44 -23.51
CA SER A 781 23.06 22.53 -24.48
C SER A 781 23.11 21.33 -25.43
N ASN A 782 22.92 20.10 -24.92
CA ASN A 782 22.86 18.90 -25.76
C ASN A 782 21.68 18.91 -26.71
N ILE A 783 20.51 19.40 -26.27
CA ILE A 783 19.33 19.54 -27.10
C ILE A 783 19.58 20.55 -28.23
N VAL A 784 20.23 21.68 -27.93
CA VAL A 784 20.62 22.68 -28.94
C VAL A 784 21.57 22.07 -29.97
N MET A 785 22.61 21.34 -29.54
CA MET A 785 23.53 20.65 -30.45
C MET A 785 22.80 19.68 -31.39
N LEU A 786 21.75 19.00 -30.89
CA LEU A 786 20.92 18.11 -31.70
C LEU A 786 20.15 18.88 -32.79
N PHE A 787 19.55 20.02 -32.46
CA PHE A 787 18.87 20.87 -33.43
C PHE A 787 19.83 21.49 -34.46
N GLU A 788 20.99 21.98 -34.00
CA GLU A 788 22.04 22.52 -34.87
C GLU A 788 22.55 21.48 -35.85
N GLY A 789 22.76 20.25 -35.38
CA GLY A 789 23.14 19.13 -36.24
C GLY A 789 22.09 18.86 -37.31
N ILE A 790 20.81 18.74 -36.92
CA ILE A 790 19.70 18.53 -37.88
C ILE A 790 19.66 19.67 -38.93
N SER A 791 19.83 20.91 -38.49
CA SER A 791 19.87 22.09 -39.37
C SER A 791 21.06 22.06 -40.33
N ARG A 792 22.25 21.71 -39.83
CA ARG A 792 23.46 21.53 -40.64
C ARG A 792 23.27 20.46 -41.70
N TYR A 793 22.71 19.31 -41.33
CA TYR A 793 22.40 18.24 -42.29
C TYR A 793 21.42 18.71 -43.39
N ARG A 794 20.37 19.45 -43.03
CA ARG A 794 19.41 20.00 -44.01
C ARG A 794 20.09 20.95 -44.99
N ARG A 795 21.01 21.80 -44.52
CA ARG A 795 21.80 22.71 -45.37
C ARG A 795 22.74 21.95 -46.30
N GLU A 796 23.48 20.97 -45.79
CA GLU A 796 24.40 20.15 -46.59
C GLU A 796 23.64 19.33 -47.66
N MET A 797 22.42 18.87 -47.36
CA MET A 797 21.56 18.20 -48.33
C MET A 797 21.00 19.14 -49.40
N ALA A 798 20.63 20.37 -49.04
CA ALA A 798 20.15 21.36 -50.01
C ALA A 798 21.23 21.76 -51.02
N ILE A 799 22.50 21.82 -50.57
CA ILE A 799 23.66 22.11 -51.43
C ILE A 799 24.00 20.92 -52.33
N ALA A 800 23.77 19.67 -51.90
CA ALA A 800 24.04 18.47 -52.68
C ALA A 800 22.95 18.13 -53.73
N THR A 801 21.81 18.82 -53.71
CA THR A 801 20.70 18.67 -54.69
C THR A 801 20.61 19.78 -55.73
N ASN A 802 21.46 20.80 -55.62
CA ASN A 802 21.74 21.79 -56.68
C ASN A 802 23.06 21.42 -57.37
#